data_AF-A0A9C7QCE0-F1
#
_entry.id   AF-A0A9C7QCE0-F1
#
_cell.length_a   1.000
_cell.length_b   1.000
_cell.length_c   1.000
_cell.angle_alpha   90.00
_cell.angle_beta   90.00
_cell.angle_gamma   90.00
#
_symmetry.space_group_name_H-M   'P 1'
#
loop_
_entity.id
_entity.type
_entity.pdbx_description
1 polymer ?
#
loop_
_entity_poly.entity_id
_entity_poly.type
_entity_poly.pdbx_seq_one_letter_code
_entity_poly.pdbx_strand_id
1 'polypeptide(L)'
;MRRATALVLLVCIVSAGAIPALGVGAGGHQSDTGSADVTANSSTNVTILSYNDIQTAAAKDGNLPRLVHRIDERRAAHDNPTFVMGGGDELSPHALSPVSKWRAPVDVLNLIGPDADTIGNHDLDYGVDAFTNASRASEFPWVVSNLVNETTGKTVEGTKRYEVVERGGVKVGIVGAVYPGVDGSVSENLSARDITAKPVVPSIRKYERVLREREDVDVTVVLLHEGTNEAETVANRTDTDVVLTGHDEVVYRPRVVNGTIISETQARAEYLSEINLTVENGEVVAANGHLLNVTDATPKNETASDIIDDYRSEVDLDSTIAYTETPLDARFATNYHRESNYGDLVTDAMRAKTGADVAITNAGGIRSNSVYGPGNVTGGDVFNTLPFGNEVVTVELTGRELEETLASQVTPLESEAGQQYGAEIAMQVSGVRFEWVGHEGRDQIRDVYVNGERLDPNATYEVAVNDFMAGGGSGYPLADEPVVNRTNELLSTTVVDYLKEKKRIAPTTDGRIRRVDTTLDDASVSLDERGKVVMHFDAPADYDGTVAGTFVVSTPGNRTVEAEKVTYDAEEGRLAVRFDDAELAALLGCERPADLDLYGSYNSSKYDQVYFDHSRVNADVTATLAANGGHAKETNETDDTDETSERTASPTPTAATA
;
A
#
# COMPACT_ATOMS: atom_id res chain seq x y z
N MET A 1 21.87 38.44 11.40
CA MET A 1 21.71 39.46 12.46
C MET A 1 21.18 38.78 13.70
N ARG A 2 21.78 39.05 14.87
CA ARG A 2 21.39 38.51 16.18
C ARG A 2 20.05 39.06 16.66
N ARG A 3 19.29 38.23 17.38
CA ARG A 3 18.59 38.45 18.69
C ARG A 3 17.31 37.61 18.73
N ALA A 4 16.78 37.12 19.84
CA ALA A 4 17.23 36.76 21.19
C ALA A 4 15.95 36.29 21.92
N THR A 5 16.11 35.30 22.78
CA THR A 5 15.16 34.67 23.72
C THR A 5 14.36 35.65 24.59
N ALA A 6 13.12 35.30 24.99
CA ALA A 6 12.65 35.43 26.38
C ALA A 6 11.30 34.73 26.65
N LEU A 7 11.35 33.84 27.65
CA LEU A 7 10.29 33.21 28.44
C LEU A 7 9.68 34.22 29.43
N VAL A 8 8.35 34.23 29.64
CA VAL A 8 7.75 34.77 30.89
C VAL A 8 6.59 33.89 31.36
N LEU A 9 6.82 33.30 32.53
CA LEU A 9 5.89 32.63 33.43
C LEU A 9 5.08 33.70 34.20
N LEU A 10 3.78 33.50 34.43
CA LEU A 10 3.09 34.19 35.52
C LEU A 10 2.07 33.25 36.22
N VAL A 11 2.45 32.84 37.43
CA VAL A 11 1.58 32.26 38.46
C VAL A 11 1.07 33.41 39.33
N CYS A 12 -0.22 33.42 39.66
CA CYS A 12 -0.73 34.06 40.87
C CYS A 12 -1.89 33.24 41.44
N ILE A 13 -1.79 32.94 42.73
CA ILE A 13 -2.70 32.11 43.54
C ILE A 13 -3.54 33.03 44.46
N VAL A 14 -4.71 32.52 44.85
CA VAL A 14 -5.50 32.76 46.09
C VAL A 14 -6.46 33.96 46.12
N SER A 15 -7.76 33.67 46.25
CA SER A 15 -8.54 34.11 47.43
C SER A 15 -9.78 33.23 47.64
N ALA A 16 -9.88 32.73 48.87
CA ALA A 16 -10.99 31.97 49.42
C ALA A 16 -12.18 32.88 49.78
N GLY A 17 -13.39 32.32 49.76
CA GLY A 17 -14.59 32.94 50.31
C GLY A 17 -15.67 31.88 50.55
N ALA A 18 -16.12 31.79 51.80
CA ALA A 18 -16.83 30.66 52.38
C ALA A 18 -18.35 30.59 52.09
N ILE A 19 -18.87 29.38 52.33
CA ILE A 19 -20.29 28.99 52.48
C ILE A 19 -20.93 29.74 53.68
N PRO A 20 -22.25 29.96 53.68
CA PRO A 20 -23.03 29.36 54.77
C PRO A 20 -24.28 28.62 54.28
N ALA A 21 -24.69 27.65 55.09
CA ALA A 21 -25.83 26.77 54.90
C ALA A 21 -27.12 27.32 55.57
N LEU A 22 -28.25 26.89 54.99
CA LEU A 22 -29.56 26.53 55.57
C LEU A 22 -30.36 27.55 56.40
N GLY A 23 -31.60 27.77 55.94
CA GLY A 23 -32.73 28.23 56.75
C GLY A 23 -34.03 27.62 56.22
N VAL A 24 -34.67 26.79 57.05
CA VAL A 24 -35.99 26.17 56.83
C VAL A 24 -37.10 27.21 57.04
N GLY A 25 -38.12 27.20 56.18
CA GLY A 25 -39.38 27.89 56.39
C GLY A 25 -40.51 27.15 55.67
N ALA A 26 -41.42 26.56 56.45
CA ALA A 26 -42.63 25.91 55.96
C ALA A 26 -43.79 26.91 55.87
N GLY A 27 -44.68 26.70 54.89
CA GLY A 27 -46.08 27.09 54.99
C GLY A 27 -46.68 27.77 53.75
N GLY A 28 -47.76 27.18 53.21
CA GLY A 28 -48.82 27.92 52.53
C GLY A 28 -49.21 27.42 51.14
N HIS A 29 -50.34 26.69 51.07
CA HIS A 29 -51.11 26.36 49.88
C HIS A 29 -51.45 27.58 49.00
N GLN A 30 -51.42 27.42 47.67
CA GLN A 30 -52.63 27.53 46.85
C GLN A 30 -52.44 26.91 45.48
N SER A 31 -53.44 26.12 45.10
CA SER A 31 -53.70 25.57 43.78
C SER A 31 -53.93 26.68 42.76
N ASP A 32 -53.35 26.55 41.57
CA ASP A 32 -54.10 26.88 40.37
C ASP A 32 -53.69 26.01 39.18
N THR A 33 -54.73 25.57 38.47
CA THR A 33 -54.73 24.58 37.41
C THR A 33 -54.30 25.21 36.09
N GLY A 34 -53.29 24.63 35.44
CA GLY A 34 -52.92 24.92 34.07
C GLY A 34 -52.30 23.68 33.45
N SER A 35 -53.13 22.88 32.77
CA SER A 35 -52.70 21.78 31.91
C SER A 35 -51.88 22.34 30.76
N ALA A 36 -50.57 22.46 30.94
CA ALA A 36 -49.63 22.46 29.84
C ALA A 36 -49.35 21.00 29.52
N ASP A 37 -49.75 20.57 28.33
CA ASP A 37 -49.23 19.36 27.71
C ASP A 37 -47.72 19.60 27.52
N VAL A 38 -46.93 19.21 28.50
CA VAL A 38 -45.49 19.08 28.34
C VAL A 38 -45.33 17.79 27.56
N THR A 39 -45.31 17.89 26.23
CA THR A 39 -44.64 16.88 25.41
C THR A 39 -43.22 16.80 25.95
N ALA A 40 -42.93 15.78 26.77
CA ALA A 40 -41.57 15.51 27.20
C ALA A 40 -40.74 15.32 25.92
N ASN A 41 -39.76 16.20 25.69
CA ASN A 41 -38.74 15.97 24.66
C ASN A 41 -38.08 14.62 25.00
N SER A 42 -38.43 13.57 24.26
CA SER A 42 -37.81 12.26 24.42
C SER A 42 -36.46 12.31 23.72
N SER A 43 -35.43 12.67 24.50
CA SER A 43 -34.04 12.56 24.09
C SER A 43 -33.57 11.14 24.34
N THR A 44 -33.07 10.47 23.30
CA THR A 44 -32.56 9.09 23.36
C THR A 44 -31.09 9.09 22.94
N ASN A 45 -30.22 8.54 23.78
CA ASN A 45 -28.84 8.31 23.38
C ASN A 45 -28.75 7.00 22.58
N VAL A 46 -27.98 6.97 21.50
CA VAL A 46 -27.78 5.79 20.65
C VAL A 46 -26.29 5.53 20.54
N THR A 47 -25.89 4.27 20.67
CA THR A 47 -24.50 3.85 20.46
C THR A 47 -24.39 3.09 19.16
N ILE A 48 -23.39 3.44 18.35
CA ILE A 48 -23.01 2.71 17.14
C ILE A 48 -21.58 2.21 17.35
N LEU A 49 -21.42 0.90 17.24
CA LEU A 49 -20.14 0.22 17.25
C LEU A 49 -19.80 -0.17 15.81
N SER A 50 -18.56 0.05 15.38
CA SER A 50 -18.15 -0.36 14.04
C SER A 50 -16.75 -0.91 13.96
N TYR A 51 -16.55 -1.75 12.95
CA TYR A 51 -15.27 -2.30 12.51
C TYR A 51 -15.22 -2.26 10.97
N ASN A 52 -14.05 -2.44 10.40
CA ASN A 52 -13.83 -2.61 8.96
C ASN A 52 -12.57 -3.45 8.73
N ASP A 53 -12.44 -4.04 7.55
CA ASP A 53 -11.20 -4.65 7.08
C ASP A 53 -10.62 -5.71 8.05
N ILE A 54 -11.44 -6.65 8.56
CA ILE A 54 -10.97 -7.74 9.44
C ILE A 54 -9.83 -8.52 8.78
N GLN A 55 -9.96 -8.85 7.50
CA GLN A 55 -8.93 -9.46 6.66
C GLN A 55 -8.10 -10.53 7.42
N THR A 56 -6.78 -10.35 7.49
CA THR A 56 -5.83 -11.32 8.05
C THR A 56 -6.08 -11.70 9.51
N ALA A 57 -6.82 -10.88 10.27
CA ALA A 57 -7.18 -11.20 11.64
C ALA A 57 -8.13 -12.41 11.74
N ALA A 58 -8.83 -12.78 10.67
CA ALA A 58 -9.69 -13.96 10.62
C ALA A 58 -8.94 -15.30 10.67
N ALA A 59 -7.61 -15.31 10.47
CA ALA A 59 -6.82 -16.54 10.38
C ALA A 59 -6.00 -16.88 11.63
N LYS A 60 -6.02 -16.03 12.65
CA LYS A 60 -5.21 -16.21 13.86
C LYS A 60 -6.06 -15.94 15.09
N ASP A 61 -5.93 -16.82 16.10
CA ASP A 61 -6.47 -16.58 17.43
C ASP A 61 -5.70 -15.42 18.10
N GLY A 62 -6.07 -14.21 17.70
CA GLY A 62 -5.38 -12.95 17.96
C GLY A 62 -6.38 -11.82 18.17
N ASN A 63 -6.39 -10.83 17.28
CA ASN A 63 -7.20 -9.62 17.44
C ASN A 63 -8.70 -9.86 17.25
N LEU A 64 -9.11 -10.70 16.29
CA LEU A 64 -10.54 -10.87 16.00
C LEU A 64 -11.35 -11.38 17.20
N PRO A 65 -10.96 -12.44 17.93
CA PRO A 65 -11.65 -12.84 19.17
C PRO A 65 -11.67 -11.77 20.26
N ARG A 66 -10.65 -10.88 20.29
CA ARG A 66 -10.59 -9.76 21.23
C ARG A 66 -11.51 -8.60 20.83
N LEU A 67 -11.68 -8.37 19.52
CA LEU A 67 -12.67 -7.44 19.00
C LEU A 67 -14.09 -7.92 19.35
N VAL A 68 -14.39 -9.21 19.17
CA VAL A 68 -15.66 -9.80 19.60
C VAL A 68 -15.90 -9.55 21.08
N HIS A 69 -14.89 -9.79 21.93
CA HIS A 69 -15.00 -9.48 23.36
C HIS A 69 -15.28 -8.00 23.64
N ARG A 70 -14.64 -7.07 22.93
CA ARG A 70 -14.92 -5.63 23.08
C ARG A 70 -16.35 -5.31 22.68
N ILE A 71 -16.85 -5.85 21.58
CA ILE A 71 -18.23 -5.66 21.16
C ILE A 71 -19.20 -6.15 22.25
N ASP A 72 -18.96 -7.33 22.82
CA ASP A 72 -19.75 -7.88 23.92
C ASP A 72 -19.69 -7.00 25.18
N GLU A 73 -18.50 -6.53 25.55
CA GLU A 73 -18.28 -5.61 26.68
C GLU A 73 -19.07 -4.31 26.50
N ARG A 74 -19.02 -3.71 25.30
CA ARG A 74 -19.72 -2.46 25.02
C ARG A 74 -21.23 -2.66 24.99
N ARG A 75 -21.73 -3.73 24.34
CA ARG A 75 -23.16 -4.09 24.36
C ARG A 75 -23.69 -4.28 25.79
N ALA A 76 -22.89 -4.85 26.68
CA ALA A 76 -23.28 -5.07 28.08
C ALA A 76 -23.17 -3.82 28.97
N ALA A 77 -22.35 -2.84 28.59
CA ALA A 77 -22.11 -1.63 29.37
C ALA A 77 -23.13 -0.50 29.13
N HIS A 78 -23.91 -0.59 28.06
CA HIS A 78 -24.83 0.45 27.60
C HIS A 78 -26.28 0.06 27.87
N ASP A 79 -26.99 0.91 28.62
CA ASP A 79 -28.45 0.76 28.82
C ASP A 79 -29.26 1.33 27.63
N ASN A 80 -28.58 1.94 26.66
CA ASN A 80 -29.17 2.62 25.52
C ASN A 80 -29.12 1.77 24.23
N PRO A 81 -29.97 2.07 23.22
CA PRO A 81 -29.95 1.37 21.94
C PRO A 81 -28.55 1.33 21.34
N THR A 82 -28.02 0.11 21.17
CA THR A 82 -26.69 -0.12 20.61
C THR A 82 -26.83 -0.85 19.29
N PHE A 83 -26.11 -0.42 18.26
CA PHE A 83 -26.06 -1.02 16.92
C PHE A 83 -24.61 -1.39 16.58
N VAL A 84 -24.40 -2.46 15.81
CA VAL A 84 -23.07 -2.92 15.38
C VAL A 84 -23.04 -3.01 13.86
N MET A 85 -22.02 -2.46 13.21
CA MET A 85 -21.97 -2.41 11.74
C MET A 85 -20.56 -2.68 11.23
N GLY A 86 -20.45 -3.34 10.08
CA GLY A 86 -19.18 -3.59 9.40
C GLY A 86 -18.98 -2.71 8.16
N GLY A 87 -17.72 -2.42 7.85
CA GLY A 87 -17.29 -1.53 6.78
C GLY A 87 -16.88 -2.23 5.48
N GLY A 88 -17.06 -3.55 5.38
CA GLY A 88 -16.59 -4.36 4.25
C GLY A 88 -15.13 -4.80 4.37
N ASP A 89 -14.70 -5.68 3.46
CA ASP A 89 -13.42 -6.41 3.44
C ASP A 89 -13.24 -7.34 4.65
N GLU A 90 -14.32 -8.07 4.96
CA GLU A 90 -14.38 -8.94 6.13
C GLU A 90 -14.08 -10.41 5.78
N LEU A 91 -14.32 -10.83 4.52
CA LEU A 91 -14.17 -12.23 4.11
C LEU A 91 -12.76 -12.63 3.66
N SER A 92 -11.94 -11.66 3.27
CA SER A 92 -10.62 -11.86 2.64
C SER A 92 -9.79 -10.57 2.81
N PRO A 93 -8.46 -10.61 2.68
CA PRO A 93 -7.59 -11.80 2.64
C PRO A 93 -7.31 -12.41 4.01
N HIS A 94 -7.12 -13.73 4.10
CA HIS A 94 -6.61 -14.36 5.32
C HIS A 94 -5.88 -15.69 5.07
N ALA A 95 -4.95 -16.10 5.96
CA ALA A 95 -4.13 -17.30 5.74
C ALA A 95 -4.93 -18.63 5.67
N LEU A 96 -6.15 -18.66 6.22
CA LEU A 96 -7.05 -19.82 6.13
C LEU A 96 -7.79 -19.94 4.78
N SER A 97 -7.66 -18.97 3.86
CA SER A 97 -8.42 -18.92 2.60
C SER A 97 -8.36 -20.22 1.78
N PRO A 98 -7.22 -20.94 1.69
CA PRO A 98 -7.16 -22.21 0.97
C PRO A 98 -8.11 -23.29 1.49
N VAL A 99 -8.45 -23.26 2.79
CA VAL A 99 -9.32 -24.27 3.42
C VAL A 99 -10.68 -23.72 3.78
N SER A 100 -10.76 -22.58 4.45
CA SER A 100 -12.04 -22.04 4.92
C SER A 100 -12.74 -21.20 3.85
N LYS A 101 -11.98 -20.50 2.99
CA LYS A 101 -12.48 -19.35 2.22
C LYS A 101 -13.26 -18.42 3.17
N TRP A 102 -14.39 -17.87 2.72
CA TRP A 102 -15.30 -17.03 3.51
C TRP A 102 -15.87 -17.67 4.79
N ARG A 103 -15.78 -18.99 5.00
CA ARG A 103 -16.50 -19.67 6.10
C ARG A 103 -16.02 -19.23 7.49
N ALA A 104 -14.71 -19.19 7.71
CA ALA A 104 -14.13 -18.77 8.99
C ALA A 104 -14.54 -17.35 9.40
N PRO A 105 -14.37 -16.31 8.56
CA PRO A 105 -14.85 -14.98 8.90
C PRO A 105 -16.37 -14.92 9.08
N VAL A 106 -17.18 -15.58 8.23
CA VAL A 106 -18.65 -15.59 8.40
C VAL A 106 -19.07 -16.22 9.72
N ASP A 107 -18.46 -17.32 10.16
CA ASP A 107 -18.81 -17.96 11.43
C ASP A 107 -18.53 -17.03 12.62
N VAL A 108 -17.44 -16.27 12.59
CA VAL A 108 -17.16 -15.26 13.62
C VAL A 108 -18.07 -14.02 13.49
N LEU A 109 -18.38 -13.57 12.28
CA LEU A 109 -19.31 -12.46 12.04
C LEU A 109 -20.73 -12.80 12.50
N ASN A 110 -21.16 -14.06 12.36
CA ASN A 110 -22.43 -14.54 12.91
C ASN A 110 -22.46 -14.47 14.44
N LEU A 111 -21.32 -14.73 15.10
CA LEU A 111 -21.19 -14.53 16.55
C LEU A 111 -21.25 -13.04 16.93
N ILE A 112 -20.65 -12.16 16.12
CA ILE A 112 -20.79 -10.71 16.30
C ILE A 112 -22.26 -10.29 16.09
N GLY A 113 -22.95 -10.81 15.08
CA GLY A 113 -24.30 -10.43 14.72
C GLY A 113 -24.42 -8.93 14.42
N PRO A 114 -23.74 -8.41 13.39
CA PRO A 114 -23.89 -7.01 13.01
C PRO A 114 -25.32 -6.74 12.52
N ASP A 115 -25.78 -5.51 12.71
CA ASP A 115 -27.06 -5.01 12.22
C ASP A 115 -27.08 -4.88 10.69
N ALA A 116 -25.92 -4.56 10.11
CA ALA A 116 -25.64 -4.67 8.70
C ALA A 116 -24.12 -4.64 8.47
N ASP A 117 -23.69 -5.24 7.37
CA ASP A 117 -22.34 -5.10 6.85
C ASP A 117 -22.40 -4.65 5.39
N THR A 118 -21.40 -3.94 4.90
CA THR A 118 -21.30 -3.61 3.47
C THR A 118 -20.30 -4.52 2.77
N ILE A 119 -20.27 -4.44 1.44
CA ILE A 119 -19.31 -5.20 0.64
C ILE A 119 -18.13 -4.27 0.32
N GLY A 120 -16.93 -4.75 0.59
CA GLY A 120 -15.69 -4.22 0.01
C GLY A 120 -15.20 -5.06 -1.18
N ASN A 121 -14.07 -4.67 -1.76
CA ASN A 121 -13.46 -5.41 -2.88
C ASN A 121 -13.14 -6.86 -2.49
N HIS A 122 -12.53 -7.07 -1.32
CA HIS A 122 -12.04 -8.38 -0.92
C HIS A 122 -13.16 -9.36 -0.52
N ASP A 123 -14.37 -8.89 -0.25
CA ASP A 123 -15.53 -9.77 -0.08
C ASP A 123 -15.90 -10.53 -1.37
N LEU A 124 -15.38 -10.09 -2.53
CA LEU A 124 -15.57 -10.70 -3.84
C LEU A 124 -14.35 -11.47 -4.36
N ASP A 125 -13.26 -11.60 -3.59
CA ASP A 125 -12.03 -12.30 -4.02
C ASP A 125 -12.25 -13.76 -4.41
N TYR A 126 -13.25 -14.40 -3.79
CA TYR A 126 -13.64 -15.78 -4.08
C TYR A 126 -14.68 -15.90 -5.21
N GLY A 127 -15.06 -14.77 -5.82
CA GLY A 127 -16.10 -14.64 -6.83
C GLY A 127 -17.50 -14.38 -6.27
N VAL A 128 -18.36 -13.82 -7.12
CA VAL A 128 -19.74 -13.40 -6.78
C VAL A 128 -20.59 -14.58 -6.28
N ASP A 129 -20.38 -15.78 -6.83
CA ASP A 129 -21.12 -16.98 -6.40
C ASP A 129 -20.69 -17.43 -4.99
N ALA A 130 -19.40 -17.28 -4.65
CA ALA A 130 -18.91 -17.57 -3.31
C ALA A 130 -19.44 -16.54 -2.30
N PHE A 131 -19.44 -15.25 -2.65
CA PHE A 131 -20.08 -14.22 -1.85
C PHE A 131 -21.59 -14.48 -1.66
N THR A 132 -22.28 -14.91 -2.71
CA THR A 132 -23.71 -15.28 -2.61
C THR A 132 -23.93 -16.43 -1.63
N ASN A 133 -23.00 -17.38 -1.52
CA ASN A 133 -23.08 -18.44 -0.51
C ASN A 133 -22.72 -17.93 0.89
N ALA A 134 -21.72 -17.04 1.01
CA ALA A 134 -21.36 -16.38 2.26
C ALA A 134 -22.54 -15.60 2.85
N SER A 135 -23.18 -14.76 2.03
CA SER A 135 -24.38 -13.99 2.43
C SER A 135 -25.56 -14.88 2.81
N ARG A 136 -25.76 -16.03 2.17
CA ARG A 136 -26.78 -17.02 2.58
C ARG A 136 -26.45 -17.71 3.91
N ALA A 137 -25.18 -17.83 4.25
CA ALA A 137 -24.71 -18.38 5.53
C ALA A 137 -24.62 -17.31 6.63
N SER A 138 -24.75 -16.03 6.28
CA SER A 138 -24.73 -14.92 7.22
C SER A 138 -26.09 -14.80 7.94
N GLU A 139 -26.06 -14.61 9.25
CA GLU A 139 -27.24 -14.37 10.10
C GLU A 139 -27.60 -12.87 10.18
N PHE A 140 -26.90 -12.05 9.41
CA PHE A 140 -27.03 -10.59 9.31
C PHE A 140 -27.18 -10.15 7.84
N PRO A 141 -27.72 -8.95 7.57
CA PRO A 141 -27.88 -8.46 6.21
C PRO A 141 -26.61 -7.80 5.67
N TRP A 142 -26.25 -8.16 4.44
CA TRP A 142 -25.30 -7.40 3.63
C TRP A 142 -26.02 -6.28 2.88
N VAL A 143 -25.46 -5.06 2.87
CA VAL A 143 -26.01 -3.90 2.18
C VAL A 143 -25.04 -3.31 1.17
N VAL A 144 -25.50 -3.09 -0.06
CA VAL A 144 -24.79 -2.29 -1.07
C VAL A 144 -25.80 -1.71 -2.05
N SER A 145 -25.70 -0.40 -2.29
CA SER A 145 -26.71 0.35 -3.04
C SER A 145 -26.32 0.61 -4.49
N ASN A 146 -25.01 0.69 -4.76
CA ASN A 146 -24.45 1.13 -6.02
C ASN A 146 -23.80 0.02 -6.85
N LEU A 147 -23.46 -1.14 -6.27
CA LEU A 147 -23.04 -2.31 -7.02
C LEU A 147 -24.27 -3.07 -7.54
N VAL A 148 -24.53 -2.99 -8.85
CA VAL A 148 -25.79 -3.44 -9.45
C VAL A 148 -25.56 -4.27 -10.69
N ASN A 149 -26.47 -5.21 -10.93
CA ASN A 149 -26.62 -5.82 -12.23
C ASN A 149 -27.34 -4.82 -13.18
N GLU A 150 -26.74 -4.49 -14.32
CA GLU A 150 -27.24 -3.47 -15.25
C GLU A 150 -28.59 -3.87 -15.86
N THR A 151 -28.73 -5.13 -16.28
CA THR A 151 -29.94 -5.61 -16.96
C THR A 151 -31.16 -5.57 -16.05
N THR A 152 -31.01 -6.03 -14.81
CA THR A 152 -32.13 -6.11 -13.86
C THR A 152 -32.28 -4.83 -13.02
N GLY A 153 -31.24 -4.01 -12.99
CA GLY A 153 -31.07 -2.87 -12.11
C GLY A 153 -30.94 -3.24 -10.63
N LYS A 154 -31.01 -4.53 -10.24
CA LYS A 154 -30.95 -5.00 -8.85
C LYS A 154 -29.54 -4.91 -8.29
N THR A 155 -29.42 -4.79 -6.97
CA THR A 155 -28.13 -4.96 -6.30
C THR A 155 -27.66 -6.41 -6.42
N VAL A 156 -26.36 -6.66 -6.19
CA VAL A 156 -25.74 -7.99 -6.26
C VAL A 156 -26.49 -8.99 -5.38
N GLU A 157 -26.62 -10.24 -5.86
CA GLU A 157 -27.33 -11.28 -5.13
C GLU A 157 -26.74 -11.49 -3.73
N GLY A 158 -27.61 -11.69 -2.74
CA GLY A 158 -27.20 -11.79 -1.33
C GLY A 158 -27.21 -10.46 -0.58
N THR A 159 -27.43 -9.33 -1.26
CA THR A 159 -27.46 -8.01 -0.63
C THR A 159 -28.81 -7.31 -0.70
N LYS A 160 -28.99 -6.34 0.19
CA LYS A 160 -30.05 -5.33 0.16
C LYS A 160 -29.48 -3.99 -0.26
N ARG A 161 -30.33 -3.09 -0.75
CA ARG A 161 -29.90 -1.71 -1.08
C ARG A 161 -29.72 -0.84 0.15
N TYR A 162 -30.55 -1.12 1.15
CA TYR A 162 -30.54 -0.50 2.47
C TYR A 162 -31.19 -1.47 3.45
N GLU A 163 -30.99 -1.24 4.74
CA GLU A 163 -31.66 -1.92 5.84
C GLU A 163 -32.25 -0.89 6.82
N VAL A 164 -33.31 -1.26 7.54
CA VAL A 164 -33.88 -0.45 8.61
C VAL A 164 -33.94 -1.31 9.87
N VAL A 165 -33.33 -0.82 10.95
CA VAL A 165 -33.32 -1.50 12.25
C VAL A 165 -33.86 -0.56 13.31
N GLU A 166 -34.79 -1.05 14.14
CA GLU A 166 -35.37 -0.28 15.23
C GLU A 166 -34.98 -0.88 16.59
N ARG A 167 -34.41 -0.06 17.48
CA ARG A 167 -34.08 -0.45 18.86
C ARG A 167 -34.39 0.70 19.82
N GLY A 168 -35.07 0.39 20.92
CA GLY A 168 -35.46 1.38 21.94
C GLY A 168 -36.20 2.60 21.40
N GLY A 169 -37.04 2.40 20.37
CA GLY A 169 -37.83 3.45 19.76
C GLY A 169 -37.08 4.39 18.82
N VAL A 170 -35.81 4.10 18.49
CA VAL A 170 -35.05 4.79 17.45
C VAL A 170 -34.92 3.88 16.23
N LYS A 171 -35.32 4.38 15.06
CA LYS A 171 -35.21 3.71 13.77
C LYS A 171 -33.98 4.21 13.01
N VAL A 172 -33.06 3.30 12.74
CA VAL A 172 -31.81 3.56 12.03
C VAL A 172 -31.91 2.99 10.61
N GLY A 173 -31.73 3.85 9.61
CA GLY A 173 -31.65 3.49 8.20
C GLY A 173 -30.20 3.35 7.75
N ILE A 174 -29.84 2.23 7.16
CA ILE A 174 -28.45 1.87 6.81
C ILE A 174 -28.34 1.68 5.30
N VAL A 175 -27.41 2.36 4.65
CA VAL A 175 -27.13 2.21 3.20
C VAL A 175 -25.66 1.89 2.97
N GLY A 176 -25.38 0.89 2.14
CA GLY A 176 -24.00 0.51 1.77
C GLY A 176 -23.56 1.08 0.42
N ALA A 177 -22.26 1.30 0.24
CA ALA A 177 -21.66 1.66 -1.04
C ALA A 177 -20.20 1.18 -1.16
N VAL A 178 -19.79 0.85 -2.38
CA VAL A 178 -18.41 0.45 -2.75
C VAL A 178 -17.87 1.37 -3.85
N TYR A 179 -16.58 1.64 -3.88
CA TYR A 179 -15.98 2.53 -4.90
C TYR A 179 -16.25 2.09 -6.35
N PRO A 180 -16.44 3.02 -7.31
CA PRO A 180 -16.79 2.70 -8.70
C PRO A 180 -15.77 1.82 -9.47
N GLY A 181 -14.51 1.80 -9.04
CA GLY A 181 -13.40 1.08 -9.68
C GLY A 181 -13.22 -0.38 -9.24
N VAL A 182 -14.14 -0.92 -8.45
CA VAL A 182 -14.00 -2.24 -7.79
C VAL A 182 -13.70 -3.41 -8.74
N ASP A 183 -14.18 -3.37 -9.99
CA ASP A 183 -13.96 -4.42 -11.00
C ASP A 183 -12.46 -4.66 -11.27
N GLY A 184 -11.62 -3.61 -11.20
CA GLY A 184 -10.18 -3.73 -11.43
C GLY A 184 -9.39 -4.26 -10.22
N SER A 185 -10.05 -4.50 -9.10
CA SER A 185 -9.43 -4.89 -7.82
C SER A 185 -9.85 -6.28 -7.35
N VAL A 186 -10.71 -6.97 -8.12
CA VAL A 186 -11.17 -8.33 -7.83
C VAL A 186 -10.68 -9.29 -8.91
N SER A 187 -10.57 -10.57 -8.58
CA SER A 187 -10.11 -11.60 -9.52
C SER A 187 -11.14 -11.95 -10.60
N GLU A 188 -12.43 -11.76 -10.33
CA GLU A 188 -13.52 -12.04 -11.27
C GLU A 188 -13.92 -10.78 -12.04
N ASN A 189 -14.02 -10.87 -13.37
CA ASN A 189 -14.51 -9.78 -14.22
C ASN A 189 -16.02 -9.57 -13.99
N LEU A 190 -16.37 -8.56 -13.19
CA LEU A 190 -17.74 -8.20 -12.82
C LEU A 190 -18.52 -7.68 -14.03
N SER A 191 -17.86 -6.92 -14.90
CA SER A 191 -18.48 -6.40 -16.12
C SER A 191 -18.96 -7.53 -17.06
N ALA A 192 -18.21 -8.63 -17.15
CA ALA A 192 -18.60 -9.83 -17.88
C ALA A 192 -19.83 -10.54 -17.26
N ARG A 193 -20.10 -10.31 -15.97
CA ARG A 193 -21.32 -10.71 -15.25
C ARG A 193 -22.44 -9.67 -15.32
N ASP A 194 -22.29 -8.62 -16.11
CA ASP A 194 -23.23 -7.50 -16.20
C ASP A 194 -23.41 -6.77 -14.85
N ILE A 195 -22.38 -6.79 -13.99
CA ILE A 195 -22.33 -6.11 -12.69
C ILE A 195 -21.45 -4.86 -12.81
N THR A 196 -21.92 -3.73 -12.31
CA THR A 196 -21.15 -2.48 -12.26
C THR A 196 -21.38 -1.71 -10.98
N ALA A 197 -20.40 -0.91 -10.56
CA ALA A 197 -20.54 0.04 -9.47
C ALA A 197 -20.93 1.43 -10.01
N LYS A 198 -22.13 1.89 -9.63
CA LYS A 198 -22.63 3.24 -9.94
C LYS A 198 -21.93 4.30 -9.07
N PRO A 199 -21.93 5.58 -9.46
CA PRO A 199 -21.39 6.66 -8.63
C PRO A 199 -21.99 6.65 -7.22
N VAL A 200 -21.13 6.81 -6.20
CA VAL A 200 -21.47 6.63 -4.79
C VAL A 200 -22.44 7.70 -4.28
N VAL A 201 -22.08 8.98 -4.34
CA VAL A 201 -22.93 10.07 -3.82
C VAL A 201 -24.36 10.08 -4.41
N PRO A 202 -24.57 9.94 -5.74
CA PRO A 202 -25.92 9.83 -6.30
C PRO A 202 -26.71 8.62 -5.79
N SER A 203 -26.03 7.49 -5.55
CA SER A 203 -26.66 6.27 -5.04
C SER A 203 -27.08 6.44 -3.58
N ILE A 204 -26.21 7.00 -2.74
CA ILE A 204 -26.52 7.29 -1.33
C ILE A 204 -27.71 8.24 -1.22
N ARG A 205 -27.67 9.40 -1.88
CA ARG A 205 -28.77 10.40 -1.86
C ARG A 205 -30.13 9.82 -2.24
N LYS A 206 -30.13 8.86 -3.18
CA LYS A 206 -31.37 8.19 -3.60
C LYS A 206 -31.97 7.37 -2.46
N TYR A 207 -31.16 6.61 -1.73
CA TYR A 207 -31.65 5.74 -0.67
C TYR A 207 -31.82 6.45 0.66
N GLU A 208 -31.01 7.45 0.96
CA GLU A 208 -31.24 8.41 2.05
C GLU A 208 -32.64 9.03 1.96
N ARG A 209 -33.03 9.48 0.76
CA ARG A 209 -34.38 9.98 0.51
C ARG A 209 -35.46 8.94 0.80
N VAL A 210 -35.24 7.69 0.38
CA VAL A 210 -36.18 6.59 0.65
C VAL A 210 -36.29 6.35 2.16
N LEU A 211 -35.16 6.30 2.86
CA LEU A 211 -35.08 6.08 4.30
C LEU A 211 -35.82 7.19 5.07
N ARG A 212 -35.57 8.46 4.74
CA ARG A 212 -36.22 9.61 5.41
C ARG A 212 -37.70 9.76 4.99
N GLU A 213 -38.01 9.80 3.70
CA GLU A 213 -39.35 10.15 3.22
C GLU A 213 -40.35 8.97 3.27
N ARG A 214 -39.88 7.72 3.27
CA ARG A 214 -40.77 6.53 3.22
C ARG A 214 -40.65 5.62 4.42
N GLU A 215 -39.42 5.35 4.87
CA GLU A 215 -39.21 4.48 6.03
C GLU A 215 -39.31 5.24 7.35
N ASP A 216 -39.30 6.59 7.31
CA ASP A 216 -39.44 7.48 8.47
C ASP A 216 -38.36 7.19 9.52
N VAL A 217 -37.09 7.13 9.09
CA VAL A 217 -35.94 6.85 9.97
C VAL A 217 -35.49 8.10 10.71
N ASP A 218 -35.07 7.91 11.97
CA ASP A 218 -34.53 8.98 12.81
C ASP A 218 -33.05 9.25 12.51
N VAL A 219 -32.30 8.19 12.19
CA VAL A 219 -30.85 8.22 11.94
C VAL A 219 -30.52 7.58 10.60
N THR A 220 -29.70 8.22 9.78
CA THR A 220 -29.14 7.64 8.54
C THR A 220 -27.65 7.33 8.70
N VAL A 221 -27.29 6.08 8.41
CA VAL A 221 -25.91 5.57 8.44
C VAL A 221 -25.50 5.10 7.05
N VAL A 222 -24.35 5.58 6.58
CA VAL A 222 -23.69 5.07 5.38
C VAL A 222 -22.56 4.12 5.81
N LEU A 223 -22.56 2.91 5.27
CA LEU A 223 -21.43 1.99 5.29
C LEU A 223 -20.69 2.16 3.94
N LEU A 224 -19.47 2.70 3.96
CA LEU A 224 -18.75 3.11 2.76
C LEU A 224 -17.40 2.39 2.63
N HIS A 225 -17.24 1.61 1.58
CA HIS A 225 -15.95 1.01 1.24
C HIS A 225 -15.28 1.78 0.09
N GLU A 226 -14.71 2.95 0.39
CA GLU A 226 -14.03 3.86 -0.55
C GLU A 226 -13.01 4.79 0.14
N GLY A 227 -12.81 4.63 1.45
CA GLY A 227 -11.84 5.35 2.26
C GLY A 227 -12.25 6.74 2.73
N THR A 228 -11.41 7.29 3.60
CA THR A 228 -11.70 8.49 4.39
C THR A 228 -11.92 9.76 3.57
N ASN A 229 -11.19 9.94 2.47
CA ASN A 229 -11.34 11.11 1.59
C ASN A 229 -12.73 11.16 0.95
N GLU A 230 -13.22 10.03 0.45
CA GLU A 230 -14.57 9.99 -0.13
C GLU A 230 -15.65 10.01 0.96
N ALA A 231 -15.37 9.49 2.16
CA ALA A 231 -16.26 9.68 3.31
C ALA A 231 -16.51 11.16 3.61
N GLU A 232 -15.50 12.03 3.50
CA GLU A 232 -15.69 13.49 3.61
C GLU A 232 -16.47 14.07 2.42
N THR A 233 -16.25 13.58 1.20
CA THR A 233 -17.05 13.97 0.03
C THR A 233 -18.53 13.62 0.25
N VAL A 234 -18.82 12.44 0.79
CA VAL A 234 -20.18 12.00 1.15
C VAL A 234 -20.76 12.95 2.20
N ALA A 235 -20.07 13.19 3.32
CA ALA A 235 -20.53 14.11 4.37
C ALA A 235 -20.80 15.55 3.86
N ASN A 236 -20.01 16.03 2.91
CA ASN A 236 -20.19 17.36 2.31
C ASN A 236 -21.32 17.41 1.27
N ARG A 237 -21.80 16.26 0.79
CA ARG A 237 -22.76 16.18 -0.31
C ARG A 237 -24.03 15.42 0.05
N THR A 238 -24.18 14.86 1.23
CA THR A 238 -25.41 14.20 1.69
C THR A 238 -25.87 14.83 3.00
N ASP A 239 -27.07 14.48 3.46
CA ASP A 239 -27.63 14.92 4.74
C ASP A 239 -27.54 13.77 5.78
N THR A 240 -26.53 12.90 5.62
CA THR A 240 -26.40 11.68 6.43
C THR A 240 -25.83 11.97 7.81
N ASP A 241 -26.28 11.25 8.83
CA ASP A 241 -25.83 11.50 10.20
C ASP A 241 -24.46 10.85 10.48
N VAL A 242 -24.23 9.64 9.95
CA VAL A 242 -23.02 8.85 10.21
C VAL A 242 -22.46 8.25 8.91
N VAL A 243 -21.13 8.27 8.76
CA VAL A 243 -20.41 7.48 7.75
C VAL A 243 -19.40 6.59 8.47
N LEU A 244 -19.53 5.29 8.30
CA LEU A 244 -18.58 4.29 8.75
C LEU A 244 -17.85 3.79 7.51
N THR A 245 -16.53 3.97 7.45
CA THR A 245 -15.76 3.69 6.25
C THR A 245 -14.61 2.69 6.51
N GLY A 246 -14.10 2.13 5.42
CA GLY A 246 -12.92 1.27 5.31
C GLY A 246 -12.33 1.42 3.91
N HIS A 247 -11.43 0.50 3.51
CA HIS A 247 -10.64 0.45 2.25
C HIS A 247 -9.20 0.97 2.36
N ASP A 248 -8.97 2.19 2.86
CA ASP A 248 -7.62 2.80 2.96
C ASP A 248 -6.82 2.31 4.19
N GLU A 249 -7.45 1.56 5.08
CA GLU A 249 -6.87 0.92 6.27
C GLU A 249 -6.17 1.90 7.23
N VAL A 250 -6.77 3.07 7.46
CA VAL A 250 -6.19 4.16 8.26
C VAL A 250 -6.87 4.38 9.61
N VAL A 251 -6.12 4.89 10.58
CA VAL A 251 -6.70 5.32 11.86
C VAL A 251 -7.40 6.66 11.68
N TYR A 252 -8.72 6.62 11.48
CA TYR A 252 -9.55 7.82 11.41
C TYR A 252 -10.49 7.90 12.61
N ARG A 253 -10.06 8.65 13.64
CA ARG A 253 -10.87 8.83 14.86
C ARG A 253 -12.18 9.53 14.55
N PRO A 254 -13.29 9.16 15.22
CA PRO A 254 -14.59 9.80 15.05
C PRO A 254 -14.50 11.33 15.04
N ARG A 255 -14.83 11.95 13.91
CA ARG A 255 -14.86 13.41 13.76
C ARG A 255 -16.06 13.86 12.95
N VAL A 256 -16.62 15.02 13.31
CA VAL A 256 -17.76 15.61 12.62
C VAL A 256 -17.29 16.48 11.47
N VAL A 257 -17.78 16.20 10.26
CA VAL A 257 -17.58 16.97 9.04
C VAL A 257 -18.96 17.33 8.48
N ASN A 258 -19.24 18.62 8.35
CA ASN A 258 -20.53 19.12 7.83
C ASN A 258 -21.79 18.52 8.50
N GLY A 259 -21.73 18.22 9.80
CA GLY A 259 -22.85 17.64 10.55
C GLY A 259 -22.88 16.11 10.59
N THR A 260 -22.09 15.44 9.73
CA THR A 260 -21.93 13.99 9.69
C THR A 260 -20.75 13.55 10.54
N ILE A 261 -20.89 12.55 11.42
CA ILE A 261 -19.75 11.94 12.10
C ILE A 261 -19.16 10.80 11.25
N ILE A 262 -17.84 10.85 11.02
CA ILE A 262 -17.11 9.89 10.18
C ILE A 262 -16.14 9.09 11.05
N SER A 263 -16.00 7.78 10.82
CA SER A 263 -15.01 6.93 11.50
C SER A 263 -14.47 5.82 10.61
N GLU A 264 -13.22 5.44 10.85
CA GLU A 264 -12.59 4.20 10.36
C GLU A 264 -11.71 3.58 11.46
N THR A 265 -11.60 2.26 11.47
CA THR A 265 -10.92 1.49 12.51
C THR A 265 -9.58 0.92 12.09
N GLN A 266 -8.92 1.55 11.11
CA GLN A 266 -7.72 1.02 10.47
C GLN A 266 -8.04 -0.31 9.78
N ALA A 267 -7.61 -1.44 10.33
CA ALA A 267 -7.90 -2.77 9.81
C ALA A 267 -7.57 -3.84 10.87
N ARG A 268 -7.74 -5.12 10.51
CA ARG A 268 -7.22 -6.29 11.24
C ARG A 268 -7.69 -6.37 12.69
N ALA A 269 -8.92 -5.90 12.91
CA ALA A 269 -9.56 -5.87 14.21
C ALA A 269 -8.70 -5.15 15.28
N GLU A 270 -7.89 -4.15 14.89
CA GLU A 270 -7.01 -3.41 15.81
C GLU A 270 -7.76 -2.37 16.64
N TYR A 271 -8.89 -1.88 16.13
CA TYR A 271 -9.74 -0.92 16.82
C TYR A 271 -11.22 -1.30 16.71
N LEU A 272 -11.99 -0.87 17.70
CA LEU A 272 -13.44 -0.79 17.64
C LEU A 272 -13.82 0.70 17.71
N SER A 273 -14.62 1.19 16.76
CA SER A 273 -15.19 2.53 16.88
C SER A 273 -16.40 2.49 17.79
N GLU A 274 -16.51 3.48 18.68
CA GLU A 274 -17.73 3.75 19.43
C GLU A 274 -18.17 5.19 19.18
N ILE A 275 -19.32 5.33 18.55
CA ILE A 275 -20.02 6.60 18.31
C ILE A 275 -21.25 6.65 19.21
N ASN A 276 -21.45 7.78 19.88
CA ASN A 276 -22.63 8.09 20.67
C ASN A 276 -23.37 9.27 20.04
N LEU A 277 -24.63 9.04 19.68
CA LEU A 277 -25.56 10.04 19.16
C LEU A 277 -26.58 10.40 20.22
N THR A 278 -27.04 11.66 20.21
CA THR A 278 -28.24 12.08 20.94
C THR A 278 -29.32 12.39 19.91
N VAL A 279 -30.43 11.65 19.97
CA VAL A 279 -31.57 11.78 19.07
C VAL A 279 -32.71 12.48 19.81
N GLU A 280 -33.19 13.60 19.29
CA GLU A 280 -34.32 14.35 19.82
C GLU A 280 -35.36 14.57 18.72
N ASN A 281 -36.61 14.19 18.98
CA ASN A 281 -37.72 14.35 18.03
C ASN A 281 -37.43 13.77 16.63
N GLY A 282 -36.70 12.67 16.57
CA GLY A 282 -36.33 11.99 15.32
C GLY A 282 -35.15 12.61 14.56
N GLU A 283 -34.41 13.54 15.18
CA GLU A 283 -33.23 14.17 14.59
C GLU A 283 -31.99 13.98 15.48
N VAL A 284 -30.82 13.80 14.86
CA VAL A 284 -29.54 13.77 15.57
C VAL A 284 -29.13 15.20 15.93
N VAL A 285 -29.10 15.50 17.23
CA VAL A 285 -28.75 16.85 17.74
C VAL A 285 -27.32 16.93 18.29
N ALA A 286 -26.69 15.79 18.57
CA ALA A 286 -25.30 15.72 18.97
C ALA A 286 -24.68 14.37 18.58
N ALA A 287 -23.39 14.40 18.24
CA ALA A 287 -22.59 13.21 17.94
C ALA A 287 -21.18 13.38 18.53
N ASN A 288 -20.66 12.32 19.14
CA ASN A 288 -19.26 12.22 19.55
C ASN A 288 -18.82 10.75 19.49
N GLY A 289 -17.52 10.49 19.55
CA GLY A 289 -17.04 9.11 19.56
C GLY A 289 -15.56 9.00 19.85
N HIS A 290 -15.08 7.76 19.95
CA HIS A 290 -13.67 7.43 20.12
C HIS A 290 -13.38 6.04 19.55
N LEU A 291 -12.09 5.74 19.37
CA LEU A 291 -11.63 4.39 19.05
C LEU A 291 -11.15 3.69 20.32
N LEU A 292 -11.51 2.41 20.44
CA LEU A 292 -11.07 1.51 21.50
C LEU A 292 -10.01 0.56 20.93
N ASN A 293 -8.81 0.56 21.51
CA ASN A 293 -7.75 -0.32 21.04
C ASN A 293 -8.04 -1.79 21.40
N VAL A 294 -7.81 -2.66 20.44
CA VAL A 294 -7.70 -4.10 20.63
C VAL A 294 -6.22 -4.42 20.76
N THR A 295 -5.83 -4.92 21.93
CA THR A 295 -4.43 -5.20 22.26
C THR A 295 -4.33 -6.57 22.91
N ASP A 296 -3.12 -7.10 23.09
CA ASP A 296 -2.91 -8.37 23.80
C ASP A 296 -3.48 -8.40 25.23
N ALA A 297 -3.69 -7.23 25.85
CA ALA A 297 -4.30 -7.11 27.17
C ALA A 297 -5.84 -7.22 27.15
N THR A 298 -6.49 -7.02 26.00
CA THR A 298 -7.94 -7.19 25.84
C THR A 298 -8.27 -8.68 25.91
N PRO A 299 -9.18 -9.16 26.78
CA PRO A 299 -9.55 -10.58 26.81
C PRO A 299 -10.10 -11.08 25.46
N LYS A 300 -10.01 -12.39 25.22
CA LYS A 300 -10.59 -13.03 24.03
C LYS A 300 -12.01 -13.48 24.34
N ASN A 301 -12.86 -13.49 23.32
CA ASN A 301 -14.09 -14.27 23.32
C ASN A 301 -13.73 -15.73 22.98
N GLU A 302 -13.94 -16.64 23.94
CA GLU A 302 -13.53 -18.05 23.80
C GLU A 302 -14.22 -18.75 22.61
N THR A 303 -15.50 -18.46 22.34
CA THR A 303 -16.20 -19.04 21.19
C THR A 303 -15.59 -18.60 19.86
N ALA A 304 -15.20 -17.32 19.75
CA ALA A 304 -14.51 -16.82 18.56
C ALA A 304 -13.13 -17.45 18.40
N SER A 305 -12.40 -17.66 19.51
CA SER A 305 -11.12 -18.38 19.50
C SER A 305 -11.30 -19.83 19.03
N ASP A 306 -12.28 -20.56 19.57
CA ASP A 306 -12.59 -21.94 19.20
C ASP A 306 -12.90 -22.07 17.69
N ILE A 307 -13.72 -21.15 17.13
CA ILE A 307 -14.03 -21.14 15.69
C ILE A 307 -12.74 -21.03 14.86
N ILE A 308 -11.85 -20.09 15.20
CA ILE A 308 -10.62 -19.87 14.44
C ILE A 308 -9.68 -21.07 14.58
N ASP A 309 -9.52 -21.60 15.79
CA ASP A 309 -8.65 -22.73 16.08
C ASP A 309 -9.13 -24.02 15.42
N ASP A 310 -10.45 -24.23 15.30
CA ASP A 310 -11.02 -25.36 14.55
C ASP A 310 -10.59 -25.33 13.08
N TYR A 311 -10.72 -24.19 12.39
CA TYR A 311 -10.24 -24.07 11.01
C TYR A 311 -8.72 -24.16 10.89
N ARG A 312 -7.97 -23.61 11.85
CA ARG A 312 -6.51 -23.77 11.91
C ARG A 312 -6.11 -25.23 12.09
N SER A 313 -6.89 -26.04 12.80
CA SER A 313 -6.59 -27.47 12.97
C SER A 313 -6.67 -28.28 11.68
N GLU A 314 -7.34 -27.77 10.64
CA GLU A 314 -7.39 -28.38 9.31
C GLU A 314 -6.10 -28.17 8.50
N VAL A 315 -5.21 -27.25 8.93
CA VAL A 315 -4.00 -26.84 8.21
C VAL A 315 -2.78 -26.67 9.11
N ASP A 316 -1.63 -27.20 8.70
CA ASP A 316 -0.39 -27.03 9.45
C ASP A 316 0.31 -25.70 9.11
N LEU A 317 -0.25 -24.60 9.62
CA LEU A 317 0.31 -23.26 9.43
C LEU A 317 1.52 -23.00 10.34
N ASP A 318 1.63 -23.68 11.48
CA ASP A 318 2.65 -23.37 12.49
C ASP A 318 3.97 -24.15 12.28
N SER A 319 3.99 -25.09 11.34
CA SER A 319 5.20 -25.81 10.95
C SER A 319 6.27 -24.90 10.35
N THR A 320 7.48 -24.98 10.90
CA THR A 320 8.68 -24.33 10.35
C THR A 320 9.06 -24.95 9.00
N ILE A 321 9.14 -24.13 7.96
CA ILE A 321 9.50 -24.53 6.59
C ILE A 321 10.93 -24.12 6.22
N ALA A 322 11.47 -23.06 6.83
CA ALA A 322 12.82 -22.58 6.60
C ALA A 322 13.35 -21.75 7.78
N TYR A 323 14.63 -21.40 7.73
CA TYR A 323 15.28 -20.43 8.61
C TYR A 323 15.79 -19.24 7.79
N THR A 324 15.46 -18.01 8.18
CA THR A 324 16.01 -16.78 7.57
C THR A 324 17.08 -16.15 8.45
N GLU A 325 18.22 -15.77 7.87
CA GLU A 325 19.30 -15.05 8.55
C GLU A 325 19.06 -13.54 8.57
N THR A 326 18.26 -13.02 7.63
CA THR A 326 17.89 -11.61 7.53
C THR A 326 16.41 -11.42 7.89
N PRO A 327 16.02 -10.24 8.43
CA PRO A 327 14.61 -9.90 8.57
C PRO A 327 13.97 -9.80 7.18
N LEU A 328 12.77 -10.33 7.01
CA LEU A 328 11.99 -10.31 5.79
C LEU A 328 10.94 -9.21 5.86
N ASP A 329 11.10 -8.14 5.10
CA ASP A 329 10.21 -6.97 5.16
C ASP A 329 9.04 -7.11 4.20
N ALA A 330 7.84 -7.36 4.74
CA ALA A 330 6.58 -7.45 4.01
C ALA A 330 5.63 -6.28 4.33
N ARG A 331 6.18 -5.13 4.76
CA ARG A 331 5.40 -3.93 5.08
C ARG A 331 4.93 -3.21 3.80
N PHE A 332 3.74 -2.62 3.87
CA PHE A 332 3.21 -1.82 2.76
C PHE A 332 4.09 -0.62 2.43
N ALA A 333 4.59 0.06 3.47
CA ALA A 333 5.53 1.18 3.39
C ALA A 333 6.90 0.83 2.75
N THR A 334 7.16 -0.45 2.48
CA THR A 334 8.29 -0.90 1.69
C THR A 334 7.81 -1.36 0.32
N ASN A 335 6.93 -2.37 0.27
CA ASN A 335 6.62 -3.09 -0.98
C ASN A 335 5.88 -2.25 -2.04
N TYR A 336 5.14 -1.21 -1.64
CA TYR A 336 4.48 -0.29 -2.59
C TYR A 336 5.43 0.74 -3.19
N HIS A 337 6.51 1.08 -2.48
CA HIS A 337 7.33 2.25 -2.83
C HIS A 337 8.73 1.91 -3.33
N ARG A 338 9.24 0.70 -3.05
CA ARG A 338 10.62 0.31 -3.33
C ARG A 338 10.81 -1.20 -3.35
N GLU A 339 11.98 -1.62 -3.84
CA GLU A 339 12.45 -3.00 -3.73
C GLU A 339 12.44 -3.47 -2.27
N SER A 340 11.97 -4.70 -2.08
CA SER A 340 11.90 -5.37 -0.78
C SER A 340 12.53 -6.74 -0.89
N ASN A 341 13.26 -7.14 0.15
CA ASN A 341 13.87 -8.47 0.14
C ASN A 341 12.82 -9.61 0.23
N TYR A 342 11.62 -9.32 0.71
CA TYR A 342 10.51 -10.28 0.65
C TYR A 342 9.93 -10.38 -0.77
N GLY A 343 9.73 -9.25 -1.46
CA GLY A 343 9.33 -9.23 -2.87
C GLY A 343 10.31 -9.95 -3.77
N ASP A 344 11.61 -9.76 -3.53
CA ASP A 344 12.69 -10.47 -4.23
C ASP A 344 12.59 -11.99 -4.01
N LEU A 345 12.39 -12.42 -2.76
CA LEU A 345 12.20 -13.83 -2.42
C LEU A 345 10.98 -14.44 -3.13
N VAL A 346 9.85 -13.74 -3.16
CA VAL A 346 8.62 -14.21 -3.80
C VAL A 346 8.82 -14.38 -5.30
N THR A 347 9.39 -13.37 -5.95
CA THR A 347 9.63 -13.40 -7.41
C THR A 347 10.73 -14.37 -7.81
N ASP A 348 11.74 -14.58 -6.96
CA ASP A 348 12.74 -15.63 -7.14
C ASP A 348 12.11 -17.03 -7.06
N ALA A 349 11.16 -17.24 -6.15
CA ALA A 349 10.41 -18.50 -6.08
C ALA A 349 9.55 -18.73 -7.33
N MET A 350 8.88 -17.68 -7.83
CA MET A 350 8.12 -17.74 -9.09
C MET A 350 9.02 -18.16 -10.26
N ARG A 351 10.17 -17.52 -10.45
CA ARG A 351 11.12 -17.89 -11.52
C ARG A 351 11.69 -19.29 -11.34
N ALA A 352 12.05 -19.67 -10.13
CA ALA A 352 12.56 -21.01 -9.86
C ALA A 352 11.53 -22.10 -10.21
N LYS A 353 10.25 -21.81 -10.02
CA LYS A 353 9.13 -22.71 -10.34
C LYS A 353 8.86 -22.81 -11.83
N THR A 354 8.84 -21.68 -12.53
CA THR A 354 8.40 -21.61 -13.94
C THR A 354 9.55 -21.77 -14.93
N GLY A 355 10.76 -21.37 -14.57
CA GLY A 355 11.89 -21.23 -15.48
C GLY A 355 11.87 -19.94 -16.31
N ALA A 356 10.92 -19.02 -16.04
CA ALA A 356 10.74 -17.79 -16.79
C ALA A 356 11.94 -16.84 -16.70
N ASP A 357 12.13 -16.03 -17.74
CA ASP A 357 13.20 -15.03 -17.82
C ASP A 357 13.04 -13.98 -16.72
N VAL A 358 11.80 -13.51 -16.53
CA VAL A 358 11.42 -12.48 -15.57
C VAL A 358 10.28 -12.98 -14.68
N ALA A 359 10.21 -12.52 -13.44
CA ALA A 359 8.97 -12.57 -12.66
C ALA A 359 8.61 -11.20 -12.12
N ILE A 360 7.31 -10.91 -12.07
CA ILE A 360 6.74 -9.68 -11.53
C ILE A 360 5.57 -10.07 -10.63
N THR A 361 5.50 -9.48 -9.44
CA THR A 361 4.30 -9.54 -8.60
C THR A 361 3.92 -8.14 -8.15
N ASN A 362 2.62 -7.85 -8.12
CA ASN A 362 2.07 -6.59 -7.64
C ASN A 362 2.25 -6.45 -6.13
N ALA A 363 2.52 -5.24 -5.65
CA ALA A 363 2.71 -4.95 -4.22
C ALA A 363 1.48 -5.32 -3.38
N GLY A 364 0.28 -5.06 -3.92
CA GLY A 364 -0.98 -5.40 -3.29
C GLY A 364 -1.19 -6.90 -3.07
N GLY A 365 -0.46 -7.77 -3.77
CA GLY A 365 -0.47 -9.22 -3.54
C GLY A 365 0.29 -9.65 -2.27
N ILE A 366 1.18 -8.80 -1.74
CA ILE A 366 1.96 -9.08 -0.53
C ILE A 366 1.30 -8.38 0.66
N ARG A 367 0.63 -9.18 1.50
CA ARG A 367 -0.16 -8.77 2.66
C ARG A 367 0.62 -8.98 3.96
N SER A 368 0.02 -8.64 5.10
CA SER A 368 0.50 -8.74 6.51
C SER A 368 1.00 -7.44 7.16
N ASN A 369 1.52 -6.50 6.38
CA ASN A 369 2.16 -5.29 6.90
C ASN A 369 3.19 -5.55 8.03
N SER A 370 3.99 -6.62 7.91
CA SER A 370 4.82 -7.15 9.00
C SER A 370 6.27 -7.42 8.57
N VAL A 371 7.15 -7.58 9.55
CA VAL A 371 8.53 -8.05 9.35
C VAL A 371 8.70 -9.41 10.01
N TYR A 372 9.21 -10.39 9.27
CA TYR A 372 9.39 -11.77 9.74
C TYR A 372 10.86 -12.10 9.98
N GLY A 373 11.14 -12.92 10.99
CA GLY A 373 12.50 -13.29 11.38
C GLY A 373 13.35 -12.11 11.87
N PRO A 374 14.69 -12.25 11.94
CA PRO A 374 15.48 -13.45 11.67
C PRO A 374 15.06 -14.65 12.53
N GLY A 375 15.17 -15.86 11.99
CA GLY A 375 14.76 -17.08 12.70
C GLY A 375 13.93 -18.02 11.85
N ASN A 376 13.08 -18.82 12.51
CA ASN A 376 12.20 -19.77 11.83
C ASN A 376 11.13 -19.02 11.05
N VAL A 377 10.87 -19.48 9.83
CA VAL A 377 9.75 -19.08 8.97
C VAL A 377 8.81 -20.27 8.86
N THR A 378 7.52 -20.04 9.07
CA THR A 378 6.47 -21.05 9.03
C THR A 378 5.67 -21.00 7.72
N GLY A 379 4.91 -22.05 7.43
CA GLY A 379 3.95 -22.02 6.32
C GLY A 379 2.92 -20.91 6.49
N GLY A 380 2.46 -20.71 7.72
CA GLY A 380 1.52 -19.66 8.11
C GLY A 380 2.04 -18.26 7.87
N ASP A 381 3.33 -18.02 8.05
CA ASP A 381 3.95 -16.73 7.69
C ASP A 381 3.77 -16.45 6.19
N VAL A 382 4.02 -17.45 5.34
CA VAL A 382 3.84 -17.32 3.88
C VAL A 382 2.36 -17.12 3.54
N PHE A 383 1.45 -17.95 4.04
CA PHE A 383 0.01 -17.79 3.76
C PHE A 383 -0.59 -16.50 4.33
N ASN A 384 -0.02 -15.93 5.38
CA ASN A 384 -0.44 -14.62 5.89
C ASN A 384 0.04 -13.47 4.98
N THR A 385 1.19 -13.63 4.34
CA THR A 385 1.73 -12.65 3.38
C THR A 385 1.21 -12.81 1.96
N LEU A 386 0.86 -14.02 1.53
CA LEU A 386 0.33 -14.33 0.20
C LEU A 386 -1.02 -15.05 0.35
N PRO A 387 -2.03 -14.36 0.91
CA PRO A 387 -3.29 -14.97 1.35
C PRO A 387 -4.28 -15.23 0.21
N PHE A 388 -4.11 -14.56 -0.93
CA PHE A 388 -5.00 -14.72 -2.07
C PHE A 388 -4.84 -16.10 -2.71
N GLY A 389 -5.93 -16.58 -3.31
CA GLY A 389 -5.96 -17.84 -4.07
C GLY A 389 -5.27 -17.77 -5.44
N ASN A 390 -4.33 -16.84 -5.62
CA ASN A 390 -3.70 -16.57 -6.91
C ASN A 390 -2.76 -17.70 -7.32
N GLU A 391 -2.75 -18.02 -8.61
CA GLU A 391 -1.84 -19.00 -9.22
C GLU A 391 -0.70 -18.32 -9.98
N VAL A 392 0.42 -19.02 -10.16
CA VAL A 392 1.51 -18.52 -11.01
C VAL A 392 1.23 -18.83 -12.49
N VAL A 393 1.24 -17.79 -13.31
CA VAL A 393 0.99 -17.82 -14.76
C VAL A 393 2.23 -17.27 -15.47
N THR A 394 2.57 -17.84 -16.63
CA THR A 394 3.63 -17.32 -17.50
C THR A 394 3.01 -16.79 -18.78
N VAL A 395 3.30 -15.52 -19.08
CA VAL A 395 2.91 -14.83 -20.32
C VAL A 395 4.14 -14.58 -21.18
N GLU A 396 3.95 -14.44 -22.49
CA GLU A 396 4.99 -13.97 -23.42
C GLU A 396 4.84 -12.48 -23.66
N LEU A 397 5.91 -11.71 -23.41
CA LEU A 397 5.96 -10.28 -23.73
C LEU A 397 7.14 -10.00 -24.66
N THR A 398 6.96 -9.15 -25.65
CA THR A 398 8.08 -8.49 -26.32
C THR A 398 8.81 -7.57 -25.34
N GLY A 399 10.07 -7.21 -25.63
CA GLY A 399 10.80 -6.26 -24.80
C GLY A 399 10.05 -4.94 -24.63
N ARG A 400 9.37 -4.45 -25.68
CA ARG A 400 8.53 -3.25 -25.56
C ARG A 400 7.35 -3.45 -24.60
N GLU A 401 6.63 -4.56 -24.69
CA GLU A 401 5.49 -4.86 -23.80
C GLU A 401 5.96 -5.05 -22.36
N LEU A 402 7.15 -5.63 -22.13
CA LEU A 402 7.75 -5.70 -20.80
C LEU A 402 8.07 -4.31 -20.25
N GLU A 403 8.66 -3.42 -21.05
CA GLU A 403 8.92 -2.03 -20.65
C GLU A 403 7.62 -1.27 -20.32
N GLU A 404 6.58 -1.43 -21.14
CA GLU A 404 5.24 -0.86 -20.91
C GLU A 404 4.61 -1.41 -19.62
N THR A 405 4.77 -2.72 -19.36
CA THR A 405 4.29 -3.38 -18.13
C THR A 405 4.98 -2.79 -16.90
N LEU A 406 6.31 -2.61 -16.94
CA LEU A 406 7.06 -2.00 -15.84
C LEU A 406 6.65 -0.54 -15.62
N ALA A 407 6.45 0.22 -16.70
CA ALA A 407 6.05 1.63 -16.64
C ALA A 407 4.64 1.83 -16.10
N SER A 408 3.73 0.88 -16.34
CA SER A 408 2.33 0.94 -15.87
C SER A 408 2.18 1.11 -14.36
N GLN A 409 3.21 0.75 -13.60
CA GLN A 409 3.19 0.78 -12.13
C GLN A 409 3.92 1.97 -11.52
N VAL A 410 4.48 2.87 -12.34
CA VAL A 410 5.06 4.14 -11.88
C VAL A 410 3.94 5.17 -11.73
N THR A 411 3.28 5.18 -10.56
CA THR A 411 2.10 6.02 -10.31
C THR A 411 2.44 7.25 -9.48
N PRO A 412 2.29 8.49 -10.00
CA PRO A 412 2.51 9.71 -9.23
C PRO A 412 1.55 9.81 -8.04
N LEU A 413 2.08 10.20 -6.88
CA LEU A 413 1.34 10.46 -5.66
C LEU A 413 0.99 11.95 -5.55
N GLU A 414 -0.27 12.22 -5.25
CA GLU A 414 -0.74 13.56 -4.88
C GLU A 414 -0.63 13.75 -3.36
N SER A 415 -0.15 14.92 -2.92
CA SER A 415 -0.19 15.32 -1.50
C SER A 415 -1.35 16.29 -1.23
N GLU A 416 -1.86 16.30 0.01
CA GLU A 416 -2.87 17.27 0.48
C GLU A 416 -2.43 18.75 0.35
N ALA A 417 -1.12 19.00 0.26
CA ALA A 417 -0.56 20.34 0.03
C ALA A 417 -0.58 20.77 -1.46
N GLY A 418 -1.12 19.94 -2.36
CA GLY A 418 -1.10 20.17 -3.80
C GLY A 418 0.30 20.08 -4.43
N GLN A 419 1.27 19.55 -3.69
CA GLN A 419 2.61 19.25 -4.20
C GLN A 419 2.58 17.85 -4.80
N GLN A 420 2.88 17.74 -6.09
CA GLN A 420 3.19 16.45 -6.71
C GLN A 420 4.61 16.07 -6.27
N TYR A 421 4.78 15.17 -5.31
CA TYR A 421 6.10 14.59 -5.12
C TYR A 421 6.09 13.17 -4.55
N GLY A 422 6.15 12.23 -5.48
CA GLY A 422 6.39 10.81 -5.29
C GLY A 422 5.83 10.09 -6.51
N ALA A 423 6.47 9.04 -6.99
CA ALA A 423 5.71 7.98 -7.64
C ALA A 423 5.91 6.71 -6.82
N GLU A 424 4.88 5.89 -6.75
CA GLU A 424 5.02 4.52 -6.28
C GLU A 424 5.55 3.67 -7.42
N ILE A 425 6.20 2.57 -7.06
CA ILE A 425 6.54 1.50 -7.97
C ILE A 425 5.95 0.23 -7.36
N ALA A 426 4.63 0.09 -7.53
CA ALA A 426 3.79 -0.86 -6.80
C ALA A 426 3.97 -2.32 -7.27
N MET A 427 5.22 -2.75 -7.46
CA MET A 427 5.60 -4.07 -7.93
C MET A 427 6.95 -4.53 -7.39
N GLN A 428 7.16 -5.84 -7.38
CA GLN A 428 8.42 -6.50 -7.03
C GLN A 428 8.82 -7.42 -8.19
N VAL A 429 10.13 -7.62 -8.40
CA VAL A 429 10.64 -8.27 -9.62
C VAL A 429 11.78 -9.25 -9.37
N SER A 430 11.97 -10.20 -10.28
CA SER A 430 13.19 -11.01 -10.39
C SER A 430 13.56 -11.22 -11.85
N GLY A 431 14.84 -11.41 -12.15
CA GLY A 431 15.36 -11.62 -13.51
C GLY A 431 15.42 -10.34 -14.36
N VAL A 432 14.87 -9.23 -13.88
CA VAL A 432 14.94 -7.90 -14.49
C VAL A 432 15.50 -6.89 -13.50
N ARG A 433 16.29 -5.95 -14.01
CA ARG A 433 16.72 -4.73 -13.32
C ARG A 433 16.35 -3.53 -14.17
N PHE A 434 15.89 -2.45 -13.56
CA PHE A 434 15.57 -1.22 -14.27
C PHE A 434 15.69 0.00 -13.36
N GLU A 435 15.77 1.16 -13.99
CA GLU A 435 15.63 2.45 -13.34
C GLU A 435 14.20 2.98 -13.51
N TRP A 436 13.71 3.69 -12.51
CA TRP A 436 12.45 4.43 -12.61
C TRP A 436 12.60 5.88 -12.13
N VAL A 437 11.86 6.76 -12.77
CA VAL A 437 11.90 8.21 -12.52
C VAL A 437 10.54 8.69 -12.04
N GLY A 438 10.49 9.13 -10.78
CA GLY A 438 9.22 9.50 -10.12
C GLY A 438 8.72 10.91 -10.41
N HIS A 439 9.53 11.74 -11.07
CA HIS A 439 9.36 13.20 -11.08
C HIS A 439 9.54 13.85 -12.45
N GLU A 440 9.86 13.05 -13.48
CA GLU A 440 10.05 13.50 -14.85
C GLU A 440 8.98 12.84 -15.74
N GLY A 441 8.47 13.59 -16.72
CA GLY A 441 7.42 13.09 -17.61
C GLY A 441 7.89 11.97 -18.55
N ARG A 442 6.92 11.29 -19.18
CA ARG A 442 6.97 10.27 -20.26
C ARG A 442 7.97 9.10 -20.15
N ASP A 443 9.25 9.31 -19.83
CA ASP A 443 10.28 8.26 -19.78
C ASP A 443 10.48 7.78 -18.34
N GLN A 444 9.43 7.16 -17.80
CA GLN A 444 9.32 6.75 -16.39
C GLN A 444 10.17 5.51 -16.06
N ILE A 445 10.58 4.73 -17.06
CA ILE A 445 11.44 3.54 -16.93
C ILE A 445 12.65 3.71 -17.86
N ARG A 446 13.84 3.35 -17.37
CA ARG A 446 15.11 3.42 -18.12
C ARG A 446 16.00 2.22 -17.78
N ASP A 447 17.01 2.01 -18.62
CA ASP A 447 18.10 1.03 -18.40
C ASP A 447 17.64 -0.33 -17.89
N VAL A 448 16.74 -0.92 -18.66
CA VAL A 448 16.19 -2.24 -18.41
C VAL A 448 17.17 -3.32 -18.86
N TYR A 449 17.51 -4.22 -17.95
CA TYR A 449 18.34 -5.39 -18.19
C TYR A 449 17.59 -6.65 -17.78
N VAL A 450 17.57 -7.66 -18.65
CA VAL A 450 17.02 -8.99 -18.36
C VAL A 450 18.18 -9.97 -18.29
N ASN A 451 18.30 -10.68 -17.17
CA ASN A 451 19.41 -11.61 -16.89
C ASN A 451 20.82 -11.00 -17.11
N GLY A 452 20.96 -9.68 -16.91
CA GLY A 452 22.22 -8.93 -17.06
C GLY A 452 22.52 -8.42 -18.47
N GLU A 453 21.68 -8.75 -19.46
CA GLU A 453 21.79 -8.24 -20.83
C GLU A 453 20.80 -7.08 -21.04
N ARG A 454 21.18 -6.09 -21.84
CA ARG A 454 20.30 -4.94 -22.13
C ARG A 454 19.05 -5.45 -22.87
N LEU A 455 17.89 -4.96 -22.46
CA LEU A 455 16.61 -5.35 -23.06
C LEU A 455 16.63 -5.11 -24.58
N ASP A 456 16.44 -6.17 -25.37
CA ASP A 456 16.10 -6.05 -26.78
C ASP A 456 14.59 -5.81 -26.91
N PRO A 457 14.14 -4.65 -27.45
CA PRO A 457 12.73 -4.30 -27.55
C PRO A 457 11.91 -5.22 -28.46
N ASN A 458 12.56 -6.00 -29.34
CA ASN A 458 11.87 -6.90 -30.28
C ASN A 458 12.00 -8.38 -29.92
N ALA A 459 12.84 -8.73 -28.94
CA ALA A 459 12.91 -10.11 -28.43
C ALA A 459 11.68 -10.41 -27.57
N THR A 460 11.31 -11.69 -27.48
CA THR A 460 10.24 -12.18 -26.61
C THR A 460 10.85 -12.78 -25.34
N TYR A 461 10.22 -12.49 -24.21
CA TYR A 461 10.61 -12.95 -22.89
C TYR A 461 9.44 -13.68 -22.24
N GLU A 462 9.73 -14.79 -21.55
CA GLU A 462 8.75 -15.44 -20.68
C GLU A 462 8.71 -14.70 -19.34
N VAL A 463 7.52 -14.22 -18.95
CA VAL A 463 7.31 -13.43 -17.73
C VAL A 463 6.32 -14.15 -16.82
N ALA A 464 6.80 -14.56 -15.64
CA ALA A 464 5.97 -15.14 -14.61
C ALA A 464 5.27 -14.04 -13.78
N VAL A 465 3.95 -14.08 -13.74
CA VAL A 465 3.09 -13.19 -12.97
C VAL A 465 2.09 -14.02 -12.15
N ASN A 466 1.33 -13.37 -11.29
CA ASN A 466 0.14 -14.02 -10.72
C ASN A 466 -1.06 -13.87 -11.67
N ASP A 467 -2.04 -14.77 -11.57
CA ASP A 467 -3.22 -14.81 -12.46
C ASP A 467 -4.11 -13.57 -12.37
N PHE A 468 -4.19 -12.90 -11.21
CA PHE A 468 -4.83 -11.60 -11.08
C PHE A 468 -4.19 -10.54 -12.00
N MET A 469 -2.86 -10.46 -12.02
CA MET A 469 -2.13 -9.58 -12.94
C MET A 469 -2.30 -10.01 -14.40
N ALA A 470 -2.25 -11.31 -14.69
CA ALA A 470 -2.47 -11.83 -16.04
C ALA A 470 -3.86 -11.49 -16.59
N GLY A 471 -4.86 -11.31 -15.71
CA GLY A 471 -6.20 -10.83 -16.06
C GLY A 471 -6.33 -9.31 -16.22
N GLY A 472 -5.25 -8.56 -16.03
CA GLY A 472 -5.24 -7.08 -16.07
C GLY A 472 -5.58 -6.39 -14.75
N GLY A 473 -5.63 -7.14 -13.64
CA GLY A 473 -5.81 -6.58 -12.29
C GLY A 473 -4.75 -5.53 -11.97
N SER A 474 -5.04 -4.58 -11.07
CA SER A 474 -4.16 -3.42 -10.76
C SER A 474 -3.76 -2.56 -11.98
N GLY A 475 -4.47 -2.67 -13.11
CA GLY A 475 -4.19 -1.88 -14.31
C GLY A 475 -2.99 -2.38 -15.12
N TYR A 476 -2.49 -3.58 -14.87
CA TYR A 476 -1.44 -4.18 -15.71
C TYR A 476 -1.96 -4.45 -17.12
N PRO A 477 -1.20 -4.11 -18.19
CA PRO A 477 -1.63 -4.28 -19.57
C PRO A 477 -1.43 -5.73 -20.07
N LEU A 478 -1.92 -6.73 -19.32
CA LEU A 478 -1.62 -8.16 -19.57
C LEU A 478 -2.84 -8.99 -20.00
N ALA A 479 -4.05 -8.44 -19.94
CA ALA A 479 -5.30 -9.20 -20.12
C ALA A 479 -5.42 -9.90 -21.48
N ASP A 480 -4.80 -9.34 -22.51
CA ASP A 480 -4.81 -9.85 -23.89
C ASP A 480 -3.53 -10.61 -24.27
N GLU A 481 -2.58 -10.75 -23.34
CA GLU A 481 -1.27 -11.32 -23.62
C GLU A 481 -1.30 -12.86 -23.70
N PRO A 482 -0.47 -13.48 -24.56
CA PRO A 482 -0.43 -14.93 -24.70
C PRO A 482 0.02 -15.62 -23.41
N VAL A 483 -0.86 -16.42 -22.81
CA VAL A 483 -0.51 -17.31 -21.70
C VAL A 483 0.13 -18.58 -22.25
N VAL A 484 1.41 -18.81 -21.94
CA VAL A 484 2.15 -20.01 -22.36
C VAL A 484 2.13 -21.12 -21.33
N ASN A 485 1.99 -20.77 -20.04
CA ASN A 485 1.92 -21.76 -18.97
C ASN A 485 1.05 -21.30 -17.80
N ARG A 486 0.34 -22.25 -17.18
CA ARG A 486 -0.31 -22.08 -15.88
C ARG A 486 0.16 -23.20 -14.97
N THR A 487 0.73 -22.83 -13.82
CA THR A 487 1.21 -23.83 -12.87
C THR A 487 0.07 -24.63 -12.23
N ASN A 488 -1.14 -24.05 -12.16
CA ASN A 488 -2.28 -24.57 -11.39
C ASN A 488 -1.91 -24.80 -9.90
N GLU A 489 -1.01 -23.96 -9.40
CA GLU A 489 -0.48 -24.01 -8.05
C GLU A 489 -0.51 -22.61 -7.46
N LEU A 490 -0.95 -22.52 -6.20
CA LEU A 490 -0.99 -21.25 -5.49
C LEU A 490 0.41 -20.63 -5.43
N LEU A 491 0.48 -19.31 -5.60
CA LEU A 491 1.71 -18.54 -5.42
C LEU A 491 2.30 -18.77 -4.01
N SER A 492 1.47 -18.85 -2.98
CA SER A 492 1.88 -19.17 -1.61
C SER A 492 2.51 -20.57 -1.51
N THR A 493 1.91 -21.60 -2.14
CA THR A 493 2.50 -22.95 -2.19
C THR A 493 3.84 -22.94 -2.92
N THR A 494 3.95 -22.20 -4.02
CA THR A 494 5.20 -22.05 -4.78
C THR A 494 6.31 -21.49 -3.88
N VAL A 495 6.02 -20.46 -3.08
CA VAL A 495 6.98 -19.87 -2.13
C VAL A 495 7.30 -20.83 -0.98
N VAL A 496 6.30 -21.53 -0.43
CA VAL A 496 6.51 -22.54 0.62
C VAL A 496 7.47 -23.63 0.16
N ASP A 497 7.29 -24.16 -1.04
CA ASP A 497 8.12 -25.24 -1.58
C ASP A 497 9.54 -24.76 -1.89
N TYR A 498 9.69 -23.55 -2.43
CA TYR A 498 10.98 -22.90 -2.60
C TYR A 498 11.74 -22.78 -1.27
N LEU A 499 11.06 -22.32 -0.21
CA LEU A 499 11.65 -22.17 1.12
C LEU A 499 12.05 -23.53 1.72
N LYS A 500 11.22 -24.55 1.60
CA LYS A 500 11.52 -25.92 2.06
C LYS A 500 12.75 -26.50 1.35
N GLU A 501 12.91 -26.22 0.06
CA GLU A 501 14.07 -26.66 -0.71
C GLU A 501 15.35 -25.96 -0.23
N LYS A 502 15.30 -24.62 -0.08
CA LYS A 502 16.45 -23.83 0.38
C LYS A 502 16.85 -24.12 1.81
N LYS A 503 15.87 -24.39 2.70
CA LYS A 503 15.99 -24.61 4.16
C LYS A 503 16.54 -23.42 4.94
N ARG A 504 17.52 -22.70 4.41
CA ARG A 504 18.16 -21.53 4.99
C ARG A 504 18.32 -20.46 3.92
N ILE A 505 17.82 -19.26 4.21
CA ILE A 505 17.83 -18.11 3.28
C ILE A 505 18.40 -16.88 3.97
N ALA A 506 18.88 -15.92 3.19
CA ALA A 506 19.37 -14.62 3.67
C ALA A 506 19.11 -13.54 2.61
N PRO A 507 17.86 -13.35 2.14
CA PRO A 507 17.59 -12.42 1.07
C PRO A 507 17.86 -10.98 1.52
N THR A 508 18.46 -10.22 0.62
CA THR A 508 18.73 -8.80 0.72
C THR A 508 18.34 -8.16 -0.61
N THR A 509 17.94 -6.89 -0.59
CA THR A 509 17.77 -6.13 -1.83
C THR A 509 19.11 -6.04 -2.54
N ASP A 510 19.12 -6.26 -3.85
CA ASP A 510 20.33 -6.20 -4.69
C ASP A 510 20.25 -5.11 -5.77
N GLY A 511 19.20 -4.28 -5.77
CA GLY A 511 19.08 -3.12 -6.66
C GLY A 511 18.37 -3.45 -7.96
N ARG A 512 17.38 -4.34 -7.94
CA ARG A 512 16.49 -4.67 -9.07
C ARG A 512 15.64 -3.48 -9.48
N ILE A 513 15.21 -2.66 -8.52
CA ILE A 513 14.32 -1.50 -8.75
C ILE A 513 15.01 -0.22 -8.27
N ARG A 514 15.54 0.58 -9.19
CA ARG A 514 16.36 1.74 -8.86
C ARG A 514 15.64 3.05 -9.13
N ARG A 515 15.29 3.78 -8.07
CA ARG A 515 14.80 5.16 -8.24
C ARG A 515 15.93 6.09 -8.64
N VAL A 516 15.67 6.91 -9.64
CA VAL A 516 16.54 8.01 -10.10
C VAL A 516 15.73 9.31 -10.06
N ASP A 517 16.19 10.28 -9.27
CA ASP A 517 15.55 11.60 -9.16
C ASP A 517 16.26 12.65 -10.01
N THR A 518 17.53 12.41 -10.37
CA THR A 518 18.34 13.28 -11.23
C THR A 518 19.45 12.48 -11.90
N THR A 519 19.61 12.63 -13.22
CA THR A 519 20.78 12.12 -13.96
C THR A 519 21.84 13.21 -14.07
N LEU A 520 23.09 12.89 -13.78
CA LEU A 520 24.23 13.80 -13.92
C LEU A 520 24.89 13.59 -15.29
N ASP A 521 25.51 14.66 -15.80
CA ASP A 521 26.37 14.58 -16.97
C ASP A 521 27.61 13.70 -16.72
N ASP A 522 28.27 13.29 -17.82
CA ASP A 522 29.45 12.44 -17.81
C ASP A 522 30.51 12.87 -16.76
N ALA A 523 31.02 11.88 -16.04
CA ALA A 523 32.10 12.09 -15.08
C ALA A 523 33.37 12.62 -15.76
N SER A 524 34.02 13.62 -15.17
CA SER A 524 35.45 13.86 -15.45
C SER A 524 36.30 13.04 -14.48
N VAL A 525 37.38 12.42 -14.96
CA VAL A 525 38.22 11.51 -14.16
C VAL A 525 39.60 12.12 -13.94
N SER A 526 40.09 12.03 -12.71
CA SER A 526 41.41 12.51 -12.30
C SER A 526 42.11 11.53 -11.35
N LEU A 527 43.37 11.81 -11.00
CA LEU A 527 44.10 11.10 -9.96
C LEU A 527 44.31 12.01 -8.74
N ASP A 528 44.08 11.49 -7.54
CA ASP A 528 44.39 12.21 -6.31
C ASP A 528 45.90 12.25 -5.99
N GLU A 529 46.29 12.92 -4.90
CA GLU A 529 47.68 13.05 -4.46
C GLU A 529 48.39 11.70 -4.18
N ARG A 530 47.63 10.61 -4.04
CA ARG A 530 48.13 9.25 -3.83
C ARG A 530 48.03 8.39 -5.09
N GLY A 531 47.61 8.98 -6.22
CA GLY A 531 47.45 8.29 -7.50
C GLY A 531 46.17 7.45 -7.60
N LYS A 532 45.17 7.68 -6.73
CA LYS A 532 43.87 6.99 -6.78
C LYS A 532 42.92 7.63 -7.79
N VAL A 533 42.09 6.83 -8.45
CA VAL A 533 41.09 7.33 -9.41
C VAL A 533 39.96 8.06 -8.69
N VAL A 534 39.67 9.29 -9.12
CA VAL A 534 38.57 10.11 -8.61
C VAL A 534 37.69 10.56 -9.78
N MET A 535 36.40 10.27 -9.66
CA MET A 535 35.36 10.70 -10.59
C MET A 535 34.72 11.99 -10.07
N HIS A 536 34.56 12.98 -10.95
CA HIS A 536 34.01 14.29 -10.61
C HIS A 536 32.75 14.57 -11.41
N PHE A 537 31.68 14.95 -10.72
CA PHE A 537 30.38 15.26 -11.28
C PHE A 537 29.95 16.65 -10.87
N ASP A 538 29.21 17.36 -11.72
CA ASP A 538 28.50 18.55 -11.26
C ASP A 538 27.38 18.12 -10.31
N ALA A 539 27.28 18.75 -9.14
CA ALA A 539 26.24 18.40 -8.18
C ALA A 539 24.86 18.87 -8.68
N PRO A 540 23.77 18.18 -8.33
CA PRO A 540 22.42 18.66 -8.58
C PRO A 540 22.23 20.11 -8.08
N ALA A 541 21.44 20.92 -8.81
CA ALA A 541 21.23 22.32 -8.44
C ALA A 541 20.55 22.49 -7.06
N ASP A 542 19.85 21.46 -6.60
CA ASP A 542 19.14 21.37 -5.31
C ASP A 542 19.92 20.58 -4.24
N TYR A 543 21.22 20.36 -4.46
CA TYR A 543 22.06 19.59 -3.56
C TYR A 543 22.26 20.30 -2.20
N ASP A 544 21.90 19.61 -1.11
CA ASP A 544 22.02 20.06 0.29
C ASP A 544 22.86 19.09 1.15
N GLY A 545 23.61 18.19 0.52
CA GLY A 545 24.59 17.34 1.20
C GLY A 545 24.60 15.89 0.75
N THR A 546 25.71 15.20 1.01
CA THR A 546 25.90 13.79 0.67
C THR A 546 25.30 12.90 1.74
N VAL A 547 24.70 11.78 1.35
CA VAL A 547 24.39 10.67 2.25
C VAL A 547 25.57 9.69 2.21
N ALA A 548 26.33 9.62 3.30
CA ALA A 548 27.52 8.79 3.37
C ALA A 548 27.21 7.30 3.16
N GLY A 549 28.10 6.58 2.46
CA GLY A 549 27.98 5.14 2.24
C GLY A 549 26.92 4.71 1.22
N THR A 550 26.37 5.65 0.43
CA THR A 550 25.33 5.33 -0.57
C THR A 550 25.84 5.36 -2.01
N PHE A 551 27.05 5.89 -2.23
CA PHE A 551 27.61 6.00 -3.57
C PHE A 551 28.23 4.68 -4.00
N VAL A 552 27.77 4.15 -5.14
CA VAL A 552 28.22 2.88 -5.71
C VAL A 552 28.39 3.03 -7.21
N VAL A 553 29.38 2.36 -7.77
CA VAL A 553 29.45 2.14 -9.21
C VAL A 553 28.97 0.73 -9.52
N SER A 554 28.13 0.60 -10.55
CA SER A 554 27.45 -0.64 -10.94
C SER A 554 27.76 -1.00 -12.38
N THR A 555 27.88 -2.29 -12.65
CA THR A 555 27.88 -2.82 -14.02
C THR A 555 26.45 -3.12 -14.50
N PRO A 556 26.24 -3.31 -15.83
CA PRO A 556 25.02 -3.86 -16.40
C PRO A 556 24.53 -5.14 -15.69
N GLY A 557 25.46 -6.05 -15.38
CA GLY A 557 25.21 -7.29 -14.64
C GLY A 557 25.09 -7.13 -13.12
N ASN A 558 24.84 -5.93 -12.61
CA ASN A 558 24.58 -5.61 -11.20
C ASN A 558 25.72 -5.95 -10.22
N ARG A 559 26.95 -6.12 -10.70
CA ARG A 559 28.13 -6.11 -9.82
C ARG A 559 28.41 -4.68 -9.42
N THR A 560 28.67 -4.44 -8.14
CA THR A 560 28.87 -3.09 -7.59
C THR A 560 30.19 -2.96 -6.82
N VAL A 561 30.69 -1.72 -6.73
CA VAL A 561 31.79 -1.31 -5.84
C VAL A 561 31.36 -0.05 -5.10
N GLU A 562 31.51 -0.04 -3.78
CA GLU A 562 31.17 1.11 -2.94
C GLU A 562 32.26 2.19 -3.00
N ALA A 563 31.85 3.46 -2.93
CA ALA A 563 32.78 4.56 -2.86
C ALA A 563 33.50 4.59 -1.50
N GLU A 564 34.83 4.58 -1.52
CA GLU A 564 35.64 4.76 -0.31
C GLU A 564 35.51 6.18 0.27
N LYS A 565 35.24 7.18 -0.58
CA LYS A 565 35.09 8.57 -0.16
C LYS A 565 34.25 9.37 -1.15
N VAL A 566 33.38 10.21 -0.61
CA VAL A 566 32.66 11.25 -1.37
C VAL A 566 32.94 12.60 -0.72
N THR A 567 33.28 13.59 -1.51
CA THR A 567 33.46 14.98 -1.06
C THR A 567 32.74 15.94 -1.98
N TYR A 568 32.24 17.04 -1.43
CA TYR A 568 31.63 18.12 -2.18
C TYR A 568 32.54 19.35 -2.16
N ASP A 569 32.89 19.85 -3.34
CA ASP A 569 33.55 21.14 -3.51
C ASP A 569 32.49 22.23 -3.67
N ALA A 570 32.36 23.09 -2.66
CA ALA A 570 31.37 24.16 -2.65
C ALA A 570 31.77 25.35 -3.53
N GLU A 571 33.06 25.51 -3.89
CA GLU A 571 33.52 26.58 -4.78
C GLU A 571 33.24 26.22 -6.23
N GLU A 572 33.43 24.96 -6.61
CA GLU A 572 33.19 24.45 -7.96
C GLU A 572 31.77 23.89 -8.16
N GLY A 573 31.05 23.58 -7.07
CA GLY A 573 29.74 22.95 -7.13
C GLY A 573 29.79 21.49 -7.57
N ARG A 574 30.89 20.77 -7.27
CA ARG A 574 31.15 19.42 -7.79
C ARG A 574 31.22 18.35 -6.71
N LEU A 575 30.74 17.16 -7.02
CA LEU A 575 30.94 15.94 -6.26
C LEU A 575 32.20 15.23 -6.75
N ALA A 576 33.08 14.87 -5.82
CA ALA A 576 34.24 14.01 -6.08
C ALA A 576 34.03 12.67 -5.38
N VAL A 577 33.92 11.60 -6.17
CA VAL A 577 33.66 10.23 -5.73
C VAL A 577 34.89 9.38 -6.01
N ARG A 578 35.41 8.73 -4.96
CA ARG A 578 36.64 7.92 -5.01
C ARG A 578 36.32 6.48 -4.66
N PHE A 579 36.81 5.56 -5.47
CA PHE A 579 36.70 4.11 -5.29
C PHE A 579 38.07 3.49 -5.02
N ASP A 580 38.10 2.25 -4.50
CA ASP A 580 39.35 1.51 -4.47
C ASP A 580 39.72 1.02 -5.88
N ASP A 581 40.92 1.32 -6.35
CA ASP A 581 41.31 0.94 -7.71
C ASP A 581 41.40 -0.57 -7.92
N ALA A 582 41.71 -1.37 -6.88
CA ALA A 582 41.79 -2.81 -7.03
C ALA A 582 40.39 -3.42 -7.15
N GLU A 583 39.43 -2.92 -6.38
CA GLU A 583 38.03 -3.30 -6.51
C GLU A 583 37.44 -2.85 -7.85
N LEU A 584 37.71 -1.61 -8.28
CA LEU A 584 37.27 -1.11 -9.58
C LEU A 584 37.89 -1.90 -10.75
N ALA A 585 39.18 -2.24 -10.67
CA ALA A 585 39.84 -3.09 -11.67
C ALA A 585 39.25 -4.52 -11.68
N ALA A 586 38.93 -5.08 -10.51
CA ALA A 586 38.27 -6.38 -10.41
C ALA A 586 36.84 -6.34 -10.98
N LEU A 587 36.13 -5.24 -10.80
CA LEU A 587 34.80 -5.00 -11.37
C LEU A 587 34.85 -4.98 -12.90
N LEU A 588 35.77 -4.20 -13.47
CA LEU A 588 35.94 -4.04 -14.91
C LEU A 588 36.47 -5.31 -15.62
N GLY A 589 37.26 -6.13 -14.92
CA GLY A 589 37.89 -7.30 -15.52
C GLY A 589 38.87 -6.94 -16.64
N CYS A 590 39.01 -7.81 -17.64
CA CYS A 590 39.89 -7.59 -18.80
C CYS A 590 39.19 -6.89 -19.99
N GLU A 591 37.91 -6.57 -19.87
CA GLU A 591 37.10 -6.00 -20.96
C GLU A 591 37.38 -4.50 -21.15
N ARG A 592 37.28 -4.02 -22.40
CA ARG A 592 37.54 -2.62 -22.77
C ARG A 592 36.61 -2.18 -23.91
N PRO A 593 35.97 -1.01 -23.82
CA PRO A 593 35.54 -0.25 -22.63
C PRO A 593 34.36 -0.94 -21.91
N ALA A 594 34.11 -0.58 -20.65
CA ALA A 594 32.91 -1.03 -19.91
C ALA A 594 32.03 0.17 -19.58
N ASP A 595 30.73 0.01 -19.82
CA ASP A 595 29.70 0.95 -19.41
C ASP A 595 29.39 0.69 -17.93
N LEU A 596 29.47 1.74 -17.11
CA LEU A 596 29.21 1.70 -15.68
C LEU A 596 28.22 2.79 -15.32
N ASP A 597 27.40 2.53 -14.31
CA ASP A 597 26.45 3.48 -13.76
C ASP A 597 26.91 3.86 -12.35
N LEU A 598 27.06 5.15 -12.06
CA LEU A 598 27.19 5.65 -10.69
C LEU A 598 25.81 5.89 -10.11
N TYR A 599 25.56 5.39 -8.90
CA TYR A 599 24.42 5.79 -8.08
C TYR A 599 24.89 6.42 -6.79
N GLY A 600 24.07 7.28 -6.22
CA GLY A 600 24.29 7.84 -4.88
C GLY A 600 23.07 8.54 -4.33
N SER A 601 22.99 8.70 -3.01
CA SER A 601 21.93 9.47 -2.36
C SER A 601 22.43 10.82 -1.86
N TYR A 602 21.58 11.84 -1.97
CA TYR A 602 21.86 13.21 -1.53
C TYR A 602 20.63 13.83 -0.84
N ASN A 603 20.88 14.80 0.02
CA ASN A 603 19.83 15.61 0.62
C ASN A 603 19.39 16.69 -0.36
N SER A 604 18.09 16.88 -0.49
CA SER A 604 17.50 17.97 -1.26
C SER A 604 16.31 18.52 -0.48
N SER A 605 16.20 19.84 -0.42
CA SER A 605 15.02 20.53 0.10
C SER A 605 14.01 20.87 -0.98
N LYS A 606 14.26 20.47 -2.23
CA LYS A 606 13.35 20.70 -3.37
C LYS A 606 12.06 19.89 -3.23
N TYR A 607 12.09 18.85 -2.41
CA TYR A 607 11.13 17.76 -2.39
C TYR A 607 10.73 17.39 -0.97
N ASP A 608 9.43 17.18 -0.74
CA ASP A 608 8.92 16.70 0.55
C ASP A 608 9.26 15.21 0.76
N GLN A 609 9.89 14.90 1.88
CA GLN A 609 10.33 13.54 2.23
C GLN A 609 9.21 12.75 2.92
N VAL A 610 8.20 12.34 2.14
CA VAL A 610 7.06 11.59 2.67
C VAL A 610 7.31 10.08 2.67
N TYR A 611 7.74 9.53 1.53
CA TYR A 611 7.93 8.08 1.35
C TYR A 611 9.40 7.65 1.25
N PHE A 612 10.29 8.61 1.01
CA PHE A 612 11.72 8.39 0.80
C PHE A 612 12.56 9.38 1.59
N ASP A 613 13.67 8.91 2.14
CA ASP A 613 14.51 9.70 3.05
C ASP A 613 15.44 10.69 2.33
N HIS A 614 15.83 10.39 1.08
CA HIS A 614 16.86 11.14 0.34
C HIS A 614 16.55 11.14 -1.16
N SER A 615 17.09 12.08 -1.91
CA SER A 615 17.06 12.03 -3.38
C SER A 615 18.19 11.13 -3.92
N ARG A 616 18.04 10.60 -5.13
CA ARG A 616 19.00 9.71 -5.78
C ARG A 616 19.50 10.25 -7.11
N VAL A 617 20.82 10.19 -7.30
CA VAL A 617 21.47 10.47 -8.57
C VAL A 617 21.83 9.19 -9.31
N ASN A 618 21.78 9.26 -10.63
CA ASN A 618 22.45 8.34 -11.56
C ASN A 618 23.48 9.15 -12.39
N ALA A 619 24.56 8.53 -12.84
CA ALA A 619 25.43 9.09 -13.89
C ALA A 619 26.11 7.98 -14.69
N ASP A 620 26.18 8.15 -16.01
CA ASP A 620 26.93 7.25 -16.89
C ASP A 620 28.44 7.46 -16.72
N VAL A 621 29.18 6.36 -16.64
CA VAL A 621 30.63 6.34 -16.48
C VAL A 621 31.25 5.39 -17.49
N THR A 622 31.95 5.92 -18.49
CA THR A 622 32.79 5.11 -19.37
C THR A 622 34.18 4.94 -18.78
N ALA A 623 34.57 3.71 -18.46
CA ALA A 623 35.91 3.41 -17.94
C ALA A 623 36.78 2.65 -18.95
N THR A 624 38.04 3.07 -19.09
CA THR A 624 39.07 2.35 -19.87
C THR A 624 40.31 2.07 -19.03
N LEU A 625 40.67 0.79 -18.90
CA LEU A 625 41.91 0.38 -18.23
C LEU A 625 43.10 0.51 -19.19
N ALA A 626 43.98 1.49 -18.98
CA ALA A 626 45.25 1.56 -19.69
C ALA A 626 46.24 0.53 -19.10
N ALA A 627 46.80 -0.36 -19.94
CA ALA A 627 47.87 -1.25 -19.48
C ALA A 627 49.15 -0.43 -19.31
N ASN A 628 49.77 -0.49 -18.12
CA ASN A 628 51.07 0.13 -17.88
C ASN A 628 52.13 -0.45 -18.84
N GLY A 629 52.44 0.29 -19.91
CA GLY A 629 53.67 0.13 -20.67
C GLY A 629 54.84 0.59 -19.81
N GLY A 630 55.80 -0.31 -19.59
CA GLY A 630 56.98 -0.04 -18.78
C GLY A 630 57.76 1.21 -19.22
N HIS A 631 58.42 1.83 -18.24
CA HIS A 631 59.39 2.92 -18.34
C HIS A 631 59.94 3.19 -19.75
N ALA A 632 59.50 4.28 -20.38
CA ALA A 632 60.27 4.94 -21.41
C ALA A 632 61.25 5.90 -20.73
N LYS A 633 62.54 5.58 -20.87
CA LYS A 633 63.68 6.42 -20.51
C LYS A 633 63.56 7.83 -21.10
N GLU A 634 64.02 8.81 -20.33
CA GLU A 634 64.52 10.08 -20.83
C GLU A 634 65.45 9.86 -22.03
N THR A 635 65.16 10.55 -23.14
CA THR A 635 66.19 11.19 -23.96
C THR A 635 65.65 12.52 -24.45
N ASN A 636 66.18 13.59 -23.86
CA ASN A 636 66.32 14.89 -24.51
C ASN A 636 67.05 14.70 -25.84
N GLU A 637 66.49 15.20 -26.94
CA GLU A 637 67.27 15.78 -28.03
C GLU A 637 66.41 16.77 -28.82
N THR A 638 66.87 18.02 -28.80
CA THR A 638 66.52 19.15 -29.65
C THR A 638 66.91 18.88 -31.11
N ASP A 639 66.11 19.25 -32.10
CA ASP A 639 66.48 20.26 -33.11
C ASP A 639 65.35 20.60 -34.10
N ASP A 640 65.45 21.81 -34.65
CA ASP A 640 64.66 22.47 -35.69
C ASP A 640 64.53 21.71 -37.03
N THR A 641 63.47 22.03 -37.78
CA THR A 641 63.46 22.54 -39.17
C THR A 641 62.27 22.04 -40.04
N ASP A 642 61.44 23.01 -40.42
CA ASP A 642 60.96 23.41 -41.75
C ASP A 642 60.65 22.41 -42.90
N GLU A 643 59.75 22.90 -43.75
CA GLU A 643 59.47 22.56 -45.17
C GLU A 643 58.22 21.78 -45.60
N THR A 644 57.72 22.33 -46.71
CA THR A 644 56.47 22.26 -47.46
C THR A 644 56.31 21.09 -48.44
N SER A 645 55.06 20.97 -48.98
CA SER A 645 54.71 20.38 -50.29
C SER A 645 54.60 18.83 -50.29
N GLU A 646 53.68 18.13 -50.97
CA GLU A 646 53.10 18.35 -52.28
C GLU A 646 51.90 17.41 -52.53
N ARG A 647 51.03 17.81 -53.46
CA ARG A 647 49.88 17.07 -54.03
C ARG A 647 50.30 15.76 -54.70
N THR A 648 49.41 14.75 -54.68
CA THR A 648 49.04 13.97 -55.88
C THR A 648 47.60 13.47 -55.80
N ALA A 649 46.98 13.29 -56.96
CA ALA A 649 45.54 13.32 -57.19
C ALA A 649 44.98 11.99 -57.75
N SER A 650 43.68 11.76 -57.45
CA SER A 650 42.64 11.13 -58.31
C SER A 650 42.77 9.63 -58.67
N PRO A 651 41.71 8.94 -59.19
CA PRO A 651 40.39 9.42 -59.62
C PRO A 651 39.14 8.57 -59.19
N THR A 652 37.97 9.23 -59.13
CA THR A 652 36.61 8.66 -59.37
C THR A 652 36.42 8.39 -60.89
N PRO A 653 35.48 7.55 -61.41
CA PRO A 653 34.01 7.60 -61.18
C PRO A 653 33.37 6.17 -61.13
N THR A 654 32.09 5.94 -60.83
CA THR A 654 30.89 6.24 -61.66
C THR A 654 29.63 5.79 -60.92
N ALA A 655 28.55 6.56 -61.11
CA ALA A 655 27.21 6.37 -60.57
C ALA A 655 26.38 5.31 -61.31
N ALA A 656 25.33 4.78 -60.65
CA ALA A 656 23.98 4.65 -61.24
C ALA A 656 22.94 4.38 -60.15
N THR A 657 21.86 5.14 -60.24
CA THR A 657 20.59 5.12 -59.51
C THR A 657 19.74 3.87 -59.78
N ALA A 658 19.08 3.34 -58.74
CA ALA A 658 17.68 2.93 -58.72
C ALA A 658 17.20 2.95 -57.26
#